data_AF-A0A1C7FB90-F1
#
_entry.id   AF-A0A1C7FB90-F1
#
_cell.length_a   1.000
_cell.length_b   1.000
_cell.length_c   1.000
_cell.angle_alpha   90.00
_cell.angle_beta   90.00
_cell.angle_gamma   90.00
#
_symmetry.space_group_name_H-M   'P 1'
#
loop_
_entity.id
_entity.type
_entity.pdbx_description
1 polymer ?
#
loop_
_entity_poly.entity_id
_entity_poly.type
_entity_poly.pdbx_seq_one_letter_code
_entity_poly.pdbx_strand_id
1 'polypeptide(L)'
;MSLVITDAGIAASIRAGDLGIEYKITHISIGTEGYIPSKSQVALKNEVLRKALTKSSLTGIGKLHFETMWDGKEEFEGKELGYWLDDGTLFAVDSRNGVVITYKRKDTVVTEACELNLSGSSIENITVELTDATYATEEFAGIAKIATVEKVAQGTDDLAFLTIKKLLQRTASTLRLGVVQLSNSLTGTSQSKAATEKAVGDVHRSLESLKQSDNPFPSYWHNNEAASQAEAIAGTSHSRIMTALRSMEQLKSRISGSVSGTRTDYAASESALKRAYDLAASKANEAHMHSASDINTGVLAKERLPDATTAGKGAVQLNNTLTSTSTSQALTANQGRILNEKMAQIEPSVGLPMQVDNIDGMKYNPYTASIAQLKDGRIVVWGTQHNNTTLATFGCGLCVNTISGFSVVPLPRLVWKQYGAFGHVGFALAESGELYTWGGNSTLTTGQAAPHWSNLPKFVRGGVEEVISSKFSSGGIEYAHVVLIMKNKTFMYFGANNHGQSQNGNTSPVKEPINWPAPPGQSHSTLKELVSIGNNYNWIVWIGNNGRHYAIGTNHHRQFGIGVTAAAMPWTELTWLRGKSVSKVVGGSTYNAGQSGDQWMAVLSGGSAYFTGHNSLGQFGSQMGYHATPKIEANIDDLFCFGGGAPTVIKKYQSKYYARGHSSEGQTGKLQEVQPDWNVVSHFDVSVFATTHGHTHSFRSNAFFVYREASIDRLFVIGANSYGSAGLGYVGNRPLEGAALEVVHPFTSRIKNIESGGFDDGGYTLILLENGELWGAGYGARYNISGLYSGHRSADSHPTFKRLF
;
A
#
# COMPACT_ATOMS: atom_id res chain seq x y z
N MET A 1 10.30 51.65 -4.49
CA MET A 1 9.99 50.20 -4.48
C MET A 1 8.51 50.07 -4.23
N SER A 2 7.73 49.54 -5.18
CA SER A 2 6.27 49.53 -5.06
C SER A 2 5.64 48.14 -5.17
N LEU A 3 6.41 47.15 -5.60
CA LEU A 3 6.01 45.76 -5.55
C LEU A 3 6.29 45.15 -4.17
N VAL A 4 5.28 44.52 -3.57
CA VAL A 4 5.39 43.74 -2.33
C VAL A 4 4.87 42.33 -2.58
N ILE A 5 5.69 41.33 -2.27
CA ILE A 5 5.24 39.93 -2.20
C ILE A 5 4.48 39.75 -0.88
N THR A 6 3.28 39.18 -0.95
CA THR A 6 2.41 39.02 0.22
C THR A 6 2.87 37.86 1.10
N ASP A 7 2.50 37.89 2.39
CA ASP A 7 2.74 36.77 3.30
C ASP A 7 1.98 35.52 2.83
N ALA A 8 0.81 35.69 2.21
CA ALA A 8 0.07 34.60 1.58
C ALA A 8 0.83 34.00 0.38
N GLY A 9 1.46 34.84 -0.45
CA GLY A 9 2.30 34.41 -1.56
C GLY A 9 3.59 33.70 -1.12
N ILE A 10 4.23 34.19 -0.06
CA ILE A 10 5.40 33.52 0.55
C ILE A 10 4.97 32.17 1.15
N ALA A 11 3.86 32.13 1.88
CA ALA A 11 3.32 30.89 2.45
C ALA A 11 2.94 29.88 1.36
N ALA A 12 2.38 30.35 0.23
CA ALA A 12 2.11 29.52 -0.93
C ALA A 12 3.41 28.96 -1.54
N SER A 13 4.46 29.77 -1.68
CA SER A 13 5.76 29.29 -2.17
C SER A 13 6.44 28.27 -1.23
N ILE A 14 6.34 28.44 0.09
CA ILE A 14 6.88 27.49 1.07
C ILE A 14 6.08 26.19 1.00
N ARG A 15 4.74 26.29 1.00
CA ARG A 15 3.85 25.13 0.86
C ARG A 15 4.11 24.37 -0.43
N ALA A 16 4.35 25.06 -1.53
CA ALA A 16 4.71 24.45 -2.81
C ALA A 16 6.01 23.63 -2.68
N GLY A 17 7.01 24.18 -2.00
CA GLY A 17 8.27 23.47 -1.69
C GLY A 17 8.09 22.25 -0.79
N ASP A 18 7.31 22.40 0.29
CA ASP A 18 6.99 21.29 1.20
C ASP A 18 6.25 20.14 0.48
N LEU A 19 5.50 20.46 -0.57
CA LEU A 19 4.73 19.51 -1.38
C LEU A 19 5.49 19.02 -2.63
N GLY A 20 6.66 19.59 -2.96
CA GLY A 20 7.41 19.27 -4.18
C GLY A 20 6.69 19.67 -5.48
N ILE A 21 5.87 20.72 -5.44
CA ILE A 21 5.12 21.25 -6.60
C ILE A 21 5.54 22.69 -6.88
N GLU A 22 5.17 23.20 -8.06
CA GLU A 22 5.30 24.62 -8.40
C GLU A 22 3.92 25.25 -8.58
N TYR A 23 3.69 26.42 -7.98
CA TYR A 23 2.50 27.22 -8.30
C TYR A 23 2.77 28.14 -9.49
N LYS A 24 1.76 28.30 -10.34
CA LYS A 24 1.85 29.14 -11.54
C LYS A 24 1.14 30.47 -11.31
N ILE A 25 1.79 31.58 -11.64
CA ILE A 25 1.07 32.83 -11.86
C ILE A 25 0.27 32.67 -13.16
N THR A 26 -1.06 32.85 -13.07
CA THR A 26 -2.00 32.63 -14.18
C THR A 26 -2.82 33.86 -14.52
N HIS A 27 -2.96 34.82 -13.60
CA HIS A 27 -3.76 36.02 -13.81
C HIS A 27 -3.07 37.29 -13.30
N ILE A 28 -3.33 38.41 -13.97
CA ILE A 28 -3.09 39.76 -13.46
C ILE A 28 -4.47 40.40 -13.20
N SER A 29 -4.61 41.08 -12.06
CA SER A 29 -5.72 41.99 -11.82
C SER A 29 -5.28 43.43 -11.71
N ILE A 30 -6.21 44.35 -11.98
CA ILE A 30 -6.00 45.78 -11.91
C ILE A 30 -7.11 46.45 -11.09
N GLY A 31 -6.72 47.39 -10.24
CA GLY A 31 -7.63 48.18 -9.42
C GLY A 31 -7.35 49.67 -9.50
N THR A 32 -8.29 50.47 -9.02
CA THR A 32 -8.28 51.94 -9.17
C THR A 32 -7.85 52.69 -7.91
N GLU A 33 -7.57 51.98 -6.81
CA GLU A 33 -7.11 52.57 -5.55
C GLU A 33 -5.57 52.61 -5.50
N GLY A 34 -5.00 53.69 -4.96
CA GLY A 34 -3.55 53.87 -4.88
C GLY A 34 -3.08 54.02 -3.44
N TYR A 35 -2.18 53.15 -2.99
CA TYR A 35 -1.72 53.11 -1.60
C TYR A 35 -0.31 52.52 -1.50
N ILE A 36 0.23 52.45 -0.29
CA ILE A 36 1.46 51.71 -0.01
C ILE A 36 1.07 50.26 0.31
N PRO A 37 1.46 49.26 -0.49
CA PRO A 37 1.09 47.86 -0.26
C PRO A 37 1.62 47.33 1.08
N SER A 38 0.88 46.42 1.70
CA SER A 38 1.28 45.72 2.93
C SER A 38 1.40 44.23 2.69
N LYS A 39 2.36 43.57 3.36
CA LYS A 39 2.60 42.13 3.20
C LYS A 39 1.38 41.26 3.54
N SER A 40 0.52 41.68 4.46
CA SER A 40 -0.66 40.90 4.88
C SER A 40 -1.85 40.94 3.91
N GLN A 41 -1.71 41.53 2.72
CA GLN A 41 -2.81 41.61 1.76
C GLN A 41 -3.14 40.26 1.13
N VAL A 42 -4.44 40.00 0.99
CA VAL A 42 -5.00 38.83 0.29
C VAL A 42 -5.88 39.23 -0.90
N ALA A 43 -6.13 40.53 -1.08
CA ALA A 43 -6.86 41.12 -2.20
C ALA A 43 -6.35 42.54 -2.48
N LEU A 44 -6.65 43.04 -3.69
CA LEU A 44 -6.56 44.47 -4.04
C LEU A 44 -7.64 45.26 -3.28
N LYS A 45 -7.43 46.56 -3.08
CA LYS A 45 -8.41 47.39 -2.34
C LYS A 45 -9.66 47.69 -3.16
N ASN A 46 -9.50 47.90 -4.46
CA ASN A 46 -10.60 48.13 -5.39
C ASN A 46 -10.30 47.49 -6.76
N GLU A 47 -10.31 46.16 -6.81
CA GLU A 47 -10.15 45.40 -8.06
C GLU A 47 -11.30 45.71 -9.03
N VAL A 48 -10.95 46.08 -10.26
CA VAL A 48 -11.92 46.36 -11.33
C VAL A 48 -11.98 45.19 -12.32
N LEU A 49 -10.82 44.63 -12.67
CA LEU A 49 -10.70 43.59 -13.68
C LEU A 49 -9.59 42.60 -13.33
N ARG A 50 -9.80 41.34 -13.70
CA ARG A 50 -8.81 40.25 -13.61
C ARG A 50 -8.82 39.46 -14.90
N LYS A 51 -7.65 39.27 -15.51
CA LYS A 51 -7.49 38.55 -16.77
C LYS A 51 -6.34 37.56 -16.71
N ALA A 52 -6.50 36.47 -17.47
CA ALA A 52 -5.46 35.47 -17.66
C ALA A 52 -4.24 36.07 -18.37
N LEU A 53 -3.09 35.44 -18.21
CA LEU A 53 -1.88 35.80 -18.97
C LEU A 53 -2.09 35.49 -20.46
N THR A 54 -1.71 36.42 -21.32
CA THR A 54 -1.74 36.25 -22.79
C THR A 54 -0.42 35.74 -23.33
N LYS A 55 0.67 35.96 -22.59
CA LYS A 55 2.00 35.50 -22.92
C LYS A 55 2.84 35.41 -21.65
N SER A 56 3.69 34.39 -21.57
CA SER A 56 4.68 34.29 -20.50
C SER A 56 5.96 33.64 -21.00
N SER A 57 7.07 33.95 -20.35
CA SER A 57 8.37 33.33 -20.63
C SER A 57 9.28 33.38 -19.42
N LEU A 58 10.09 32.35 -19.26
CA LEU A 58 11.20 32.31 -18.32
C LEU A 58 12.42 32.97 -18.99
N THR A 59 12.77 34.19 -18.58
CA THR A 59 13.88 34.96 -19.17
C THR A 59 15.23 34.73 -18.47
N GLY A 60 15.25 33.86 -17.44
CA GLY A 60 16.41 33.41 -16.67
C GLY A 60 15.98 32.75 -15.35
N ILE A 61 16.91 32.17 -14.59
CA ILE A 61 16.62 31.58 -13.26
C ILE A 61 16.01 32.67 -12.35
N GLY A 62 14.78 32.45 -11.88
CA GLY A 62 14.06 33.39 -11.03
C GLY A 62 13.64 34.69 -11.71
N LYS A 63 13.66 34.80 -13.04
CA LYS A 63 13.13 35.95 -13.78
C LYS A 63 11.90 35.56 -14.59
N LEU A 64 10.76 36.07 -14.16
CA LEU A 64 9.46 35.79 -14.76
C LEU A 64 9.05 37.00 -15.60
N HIS A 65 8.88 36.81 -16.91
CA HIS A 65 8.25 37.80 -17.78
C HIS A 65 6.86 37.31 -18.17
N PHE A 66 5.85 38.14 -17.97
CA PHE A 66 4.48 37.79 -18.32
C PHE A 66 3.67 39.03 -18.68
N GLU A 67 2.72 38.82 -19.59
CA GLU A 67 1.91 39.87 -20.21
C GLU A 67 0.42 39.53 -20.06
N THR A 68 -0.41 40.55 -19.90
CA THR A 68 -1.86 40.45 -20.10
C THR A 68 -2.34 41.58 -21.01
N MET A 69 -3.48 41.39 -21.67
CA MET A 69 -4.10 42.39 -22.52
C MET A 69 -5.43 42.87 -21.94
N TRP A 70 -5.52 44.17 -21.66
CA TRP A 70 -6.76 44.85 -21.32
C TRP A 70 -7.46 45.26 -22.61
N ASP A 71 -8.22 44.34 -23.17
CA ASP A 71 -8.76 44.44 -24.52
C ASP A 71 -10.31 44.65 -24.55
N GLY A 72 -10.97 44.58 -23.39
CA GLY A 72 -12.40 44.85 -23.22
C GLY A 72 -12.78 46.35 -23.28
N LYS A 73 -14.09 46.64 -23.16
CA LYS A 73 -14.67 47.99 -23.31
C LYS A 73 -14.62 48.83 -22.02
N GLU A 74 -14.12 48.27 -20.93
CA GLU A 74 -14.03 48.92 -19.64
C GLU A 74 -13.00 50.05 -19.66
N GLU A 75 -13.31 51.15 -18.96
CA GLU A 75 -12.42 52.30 -18.79
C GLU A 75 -11.94 52.38 -17.35
N PHE A 76 -10.63 52.55 -17.17
CA PHE A 76 -10.05 52.68 -15.84
C PHE A 76 -8.71 53.44 -15.86
N GLU A 77 -8.44 54.09 -14.74
CA GLU A 77 -7.13 54.58 -14.35
C GLU A 77 -6.58 53.63 -13.28
N GLY A 78 -5.84 52.62 -13.71
CA GLY A 78 -5.32 51.58 -12.83
C GLY A 78 -4.18 52.10 -11.96
N LYS A 79 -4.29 51.92 -10.63
CA LYS A 79 -3.33 52.40 -9.61
C LYS A 79 -2.78 51.28 -8.73
N GLU A 80 -3.31 50.07 -8.88
CA GLU A 80 -2.82 48.86 -8.23
C GLU A 80 -2.89 47.66 -9.19
N LEU A 81 -1.88 46.79 -9.13
CA LEU A 81 -1.82 45.51 -9.84
C LEU A 81 -1.71 44.36 -8.85
N GLY A 82 -2.44 43.27 -9.11
CA GLY A 82 -2.38 42.03 -8.35
C GLY A 82 -1.92 40.87 -9.22
N TYR A 83 -0.99 40.06 -8.72
CA TYR A 83 -0.48 38.87 -9.40
C TYR A 83 -1.01 37.62 -8.71
N TRP A 84 -1.68 36.73 -9.45
CA TRP A 84 -2.46 35.63 -8.86
C TRP A 84 -1.96 34.27 -9.28
N LEU A 85 -1.87 33.37 -8.30
CA LEU A 85 -1.58 31.96 -8.52
C LEU A 85 -2.81 31.21 -9.07
N ASP A 86 -2.59 30.05 -9.68
CA ASP A 86 -3.63 29.12 -10.18
C ASP A 86 -4.63 28.65 -9.11
N ASP A 87 -4.21 28.61 -7.84
CA ASP A 87 -5.08 28.31 -6.69
C ASP A 87 -5.91 29.51 -6.21
N GLY A 88 -5.75 30.68 -6.83
CA GLY A 88 -6.45 31.91 -6.49
C GLY A 88 -5.78 32.74 -5.40
N THR A 89 -4.59 32.37 -4.93
CA THR A 89 -3.82 33.17 -3.95
C THR A 89 -3.24 34.43 -4.58
N LEU A 90 -3.37 35.59 -3.91
CA LEU A 90 -2.70 36.83 -4.29
C LEU A 90 -1.22 36.75 -3.92
N PHE A 91 -0.36 36.56 -4.91
CA PHE A 91 1.08 36.37 -4.73
C PHE A 91 1.82 37.68 -4.44
N ALA A 92 1.55 38.72 -5.21
CA ALA A 92 2.21 40.02 -5.06
C ALA A 92 1.28 41.16 -5.47
N VAL A 93 1.58 42.36 -4.96
CA VAL A 93 0.86 43.60 -5.25
C VAL A 93 1.84 44.69 -5.65
N ASP A 94 1.58 45.39 -6.76
CA ASP A 94 2.26 46.67 -7.09
C ASP A 94 1.26 47.82 -6.91
N SER A 95 1.52 48.73 -5.97
CA SER A 95 0.82 50.01 -5.88
C SER A 95 1.78 51.11 -5.43
N ARG A 96 1.62 52.30 -6.03
CA ARG A 96 2.56 53.41 -5.96
C ARG A 96 1.95 54.64 -5.28
N ASN A 97 1.23 54.44 -4.18
CA ASN A 97 0.64 55.52 -3.37
C ASN A 97 -0.07 56.62 -4.20
N GLY A 98 -0.97 56.20 -5.10
CA GLY A 98 -1.79 57.10 -5.91
C GLY A 98 -1.31 57.32 -7.35
N VAL A 99 -0.11 56.87 -7.71
CA VAL A 99 0.39 56.94 -9.10
C VAL A 99 -0.38 55.97 -9.99
N VAL A 100 -0.83 56.48 -11.14
CA VAL A 100 -1.45 55.66 -12.20
C VAL A 100 -0.40 54.79 -12.86
N ILE A 101 -0.64 53.48 -12.86
CA ILE A 101 0.18 52.44 -13.47
C ILE A 101 -0.25 52.26 -14.93
N THR A 102 -1.57 52.12 -15.16
CA THR A 102 -2.13 51.80 -16.48
C THR A 102 -3.30 52.71 -16.79
N TYR A 103 -3.35 53.23 -18.02
CA TYR A 103 -4.46 54.06 -18.51
C TYR A 103 -5.20 53.34 -19.64
N LYS A 104 -6.49 53.03 -19.46
CA LYS A 104 -7.31 52.33 -20.46
C LYS A 104 -8.56 53.14 -20.80
N ARG A 105 -8.73 53.44 -22.10
CA ARG A 105 -9.96 54.03 -22.69
C ARG A 105 -10.78 52.95 -23.41
N LYS A 106 -12.05 53.26 -23.65
CA LYS A 106 -13.09 52.34 -24.15
C LYS A 106 -12.69 51.58 -25.42
N ASP A 107 -11.99 52.23 -26.34
CA ASP A 107 -11.64 51.68 -27.66
C ASP A 107 -10.12 51.50 -27.86
N THR A 108 -9.34 51.48 -26.78
CA THR A 108 -7.86 51.33 -26.84
C THR A 108 -7.44 50.01 -26.22
N VAL A 109 -6.61 49.19 -26.85
CA VAL A 109 -6.06 47.99 -26.19
C VAL A 109 -4.78 48.37 -25.45
N VAL A 110 -4.63 47.87 -24.22
CA VAL A 110 -3.43 48.09 -23.42
C VAL A 110 -2.81 46.76 -23.05
N THR A 111 -1.54 46.56 -23.39
CA THR A 111 -0.77 45.39 -22.96
C THR A 111 0.02 45.76 -21.72
N GLU A 112 -0.21 45.05 -20.63
CA GLU A 112 0.56 45.20 -19.40
C GLU A 112 1.64 44.11 -19.36
N ALA A 113 2.90 44.53 -19.50
CA ALA A 113 4.05 43.64 -19.46
C ALA A 113 4.77 43.80 -18.13
N CYS A 114 4.89 42.71 -17.38
CA CYS A 114 5.48 42.69 -16.05
C CYS A 114 6.72 41.79 -16.03
N GLU A 115 7.80 42.32 -15.46
CA GLU A 115 8.98 41.54 -15.10
C GLU A 115 9.07 41.40 -13.59
N LEU A 116 9.07 40.15 -13.12
CA LEU A 116 9.30 39.84 -11.72
C LEU A 116 10.65 39.14 -11.56
N ASN A 117 11.55 39.77 -10.80
CA ASN A 117 12.84 39.21 -10.50
C ASN A 117 12.88 38.66 -9.07
N LEU A 118 12.80 37.33 -8.96
CA LEU A 118 12.86 36.54 -7.73
C LEU A 118 14.28 36.06 -7.40
N SER A 119 15.29 36.31 -8.26
CA SER A 119 16.66 35.80 -8.07
C SER A 119 17.39 36.27 -6.79
N GLY A 120 16.86 37.28 -6.09
CA GLY A 120 17.34 37.73 -4.77
C GLY A 120 16.41 37.38 -3.61
N SER A 121 15.37 36.57 -3.83
CA SER A 121 14.39 36.15 -2.82
C SER A 121 14.56 34.67 -2.48
N SER A 122 14.01 34.21 -1.36
CA SER A 122 13.98 32.79 -0.97
C SER A 122 12.85 31.99 -1.64
N ILE A 123 12.28 32.51 -2.73
CA ILE A 123 11.13 31.94 -3.44
C ILE A 123 11.64 31.15 -4.64
N GLU A 124 11.57 29.82 -4.56
CA GLU A 124 12.08 28.90 -5.59
C GLU A 124 10.96 28.16 -6.36
N ASN A 125 9.75 28.08 -5.80
CA ASN A 125 8.68 27.18 -6.28
C ASN A 125 7.50 27.91 -6.96
N ILE A 126 7.76 29.08 -7.54
CA ILE A 126 6.77 29.89 -8.28
C ILE A 126 7.24 30.06 -9.72
N THR A 127 6.39 29.68 -10.67
CA THR A 127 6.64 29.79 -12.11
C THR A 127 5.49 30.53 -12.82
N VAL A 128 5.54 30.63 -14.15
CA VAL A 128 4.47 31.23 -14.98
C VAL A 128 3.85 30.19 -15.91
N GLU A 129 2.56 30.34 -16.22
CA GLU A 129 1.88 29.47 -17.18
C GLU A 129 2.34 29.77 -18.62
N LEU A 130 3.09 28.85 -19.24
CA LEU A 130 3.47 28.92 -20.65
C LEU A 130 2.22 28.80 -21.53
N THR A 131 1.85 29.88 -22.22
CA THR A 131 0.66 29.96 -23.08
C THR A 131 1.06 30.00 -24.55
N ASP A 132 0.46 29.14 -25.37
CA ASP A 132 0.55 29.20 -26.83
C ASP A 132 -0.23 30.41 -27.38
N ALA A 133 0.15 30.87 -28.56
CA ALA A 133 -0.37 32.08 -29.19
C ALA A 133 -1.91 32.17 -29.19
N THR A 134 -2.43 33.33 -28.83
CA THR A 134 -3.86 33.67 -28.76
C THR A 134 -4.57 33.45 -30.11
N TYR A 135 -5.77 32.86 -30.06
CA TYR A 135 -6.64 32.72 -31.23
C TYR A 135 -7.14 34.08 -31.71
N ALA A 136 -7.25 34.27 -33.02
CA ALA A 136 -7.91 35.46 -33.55
C ALA A 136 -9.41 35.41 -33.20
N THR A 137 -9.96 36.54 -32.78
CA THR A 137 -11.40 36.72 -32.56
C THR A 137 -11.89 37.90 -33.41
N GLU A 138 -13.20 38.16 -33.44
CA GLU A 138 -13.75 39.31 -34.17
C GLU A 138 -13.26 40.66 -33.64
N GLU A 139 -12.81 40.70 -32.38
CA GLU A 139 -12.36 41.93 -31.71
C GLU A 139 -10.82 42.03 -31.62
N PHE A 140 -10.08 40.91 -31.66
CA PHE A 140 -8.63 40.89 -31.38
C PHE A 140 -7.80 40.10 -32.40
N ALA A 141 -6.62 40.65 -32.72
CA ALA A 141 -5.65 40.01 -33.58
C ALA A 141 -5.01 38.78 -32.89
N GLY A 142 -4.95 37.66 -33.61
CA GLY A 142 -4.36 36.41 -33.14
C GLY A 142 -4.09 35.44 -34.30
N ILE A 143 -3.87 34.16 -34.01
CA ILE A 143 -3.63 33.11 -34.99
C ILE A 143 -4.90 32.26 -35.14
N ALA A 144 -5.48 32.18 -36.34
CA ALA A 144 -6.60 31.29 -36.63
C ALA A 144 -6.26 30.26 -37.70
N LYS A 145 -6.82 29.06 -37.57
CA LYS A 145 -6.58 27.96 -38.50
C LYS A 145 -7.40 28.15 -39.78
N ILE A 146 -6.96 27.57 -40.89
CA ILE A 146 -7.76 27.52 -42.11
C ILE A 146 -8.86 26.45 -41.93
N ALA A 147 -10.13 26.80 -42.13
CA ALA A 147 -11.26 25.87 -41.99
C ALA A 147 -11.16 24.67 -42.95
N THR A 148 -11.59 23.48 -42.53
CA THR A 148 -11.67 22.29 -43.41
C THR A 148 -12.93 22.34 -44.29
N VAL A 149 -13.00 21.55 -45.35
CA VAL A 149 -14.15 21.54 -46.27
C VAL A 149 -15.43 21.11 -45.55
N GLU A 150 -15.32 20.17 -44.62
CA GLU A 150 -16.42 19.67 -43.79
C GLU A 150 -16.95 20.76 -42.85
N LYS A 151 -16.06 21.51 -42.21
CA LYS A 151 -16.43 22.63 -41.34
C LYS A 151 -17.12 23.75 -42.12
N VAL A 152 -16.65 24.03 -43.34
CA VAL A 152 -17.32 24.97 -44.26
C VAL A 152 -18.70 24.48 -44.69
N ALA A 153 -18.91 23.16 -44.80
CA ALA A 153 -20.22 22.58 -45.10
C ALA A 153 -21.21 22.72 -43.92
N GLN A 154 -20.71 22.59 -42.68
CA GLN A 154 -21.51 22.70 -41.46
C GLN A 154 -21.82 24.17 -41.09
N GLY A 155 -20.86 25.08 -41.25
CA GLY A 155 -21.06 26.52 -41.05
C GLY A 155 -21.22 26.95 -39.59
N THR A 156 -20.54 26.29 -38.66
CA THR A 156 -20.67 26.53 -37.20
C THR A 156 -19.35 26.86 -36.49
N ASP A 157 -18.24 27.01 -37.22
CA ASP A 157 -16.90 27.25 -36.65
C ASP A 157 -16.47 28.71 -36.85
N ASP A 158 -16.54 29.49 -35.78
CA ASP A 158 -16.17 30.92 -35.75
C ASP A 158 -14.67 31.16 -35.49
N LEU A 159 -13.88 30.11 -35.26
CA LEU A 159 -12.46 30.24 -34.86
C LEU A 159 -11.48 29.99 -36.01
N ALA A 160 -11.95 29.97 -37.26
CA ALA A 160 -11.16 29.59 -38.43
C ALA A 160 -11.42 30.49 -39.66
N PHE A 161 -10.39 30.69 -40.49
CA PHE A 161 -10.49 31.47 -41.73
C PHE A 161 -10.83 30.59 -42.95
N LEU A 162 -11.63 31.13 -43.87
CA LEU A 162 -11.91 30.55 -45.19
C LEU A 162 -10.82 30.95 -46.20
N THR A 163 -10.46 30.03 -47.10
CA THR A 163 -9.70 30.40 -48.31
C THR A 163 -10.64 30.76 -49.45
N ILE A 164 -10.15 31.50 -50.45
CA ILE A 164 -10.90 31.84 -51.67
C ILE A 164 -11.49 30.58 -52.32
N LYS A 165 -10.73 29.48 -52.38
CA LYS A 165 -11.20 28.20 -52.92
C LYS A 165 -12.39 27.63 -52.14
N LYS A 166 -12.38 27.72 -50.82
CA LYS A 166 -13.44 27.19 -49.96
C LYS A 166 -14.68 28.10 -49.94
N LEU A 167 -14.48 29.41 -50.07
CA LEU A 167 -15.58 30.37 -50.28
C LEU A 167 -16.33 30.08 -51.58
N LEU A 168 -15.61 29.83 -52.67
CA LEU A 168 -16.21 29.52 -53.98
C LEU A 168 -16.82 28.11 -54.06
N GLN A 169 -16.42 27.16 -53.20
CA GLN A 169 -17.02 25.82 -53.13
C GLN A 169 -18.41 25.81 -52.51
N ARG A 170 -18.76 26.80 -51.69
CA ARG A 170 -20.08 26.87 -51.04
C ARG A 170 -21.09 27.58 -51.94
N THR A 171 -21.60 26.89 -52.96
CA THR A 171 -22.67 27.42 -53.83
C THR A 171 -23.99 27.55 -53.06
N ALA A 172 -24.65 28.71 -53.20
CA ALA A 172 -25.97 28.94 -52.62
C ALA A 172 -27.04 28.07 -53.28
N SER A 173 -28.04 27.65 -52.51
CA SER A 173 -29.26 26.99 -52.98
C SER A 173 -30.46 27.48 -52.18
N THR A 174 -31.67 27.02 -52.54
CA THR A 174 -32.90 27.33 -51.79
C THR A 174 -32.92 26.81 -50.35
N LEU A 175 -31.98 25.92 -49.99
CA LEU A 175 -31.88 25.33 -48.66
C LEU A 175 -30.58 25.69 -47.93
N ARG A 176 -29.62 26.35 -48.59
CA ARG A 176 -28.27 26.56 -48.06
C ARG A 176 -27.68 27.90 -48.48
N LEU A 177 -27.21 28.66 -47.50
CA LEU A 177 -26.45 29.90 -47.71
C LEU A 177 -25.12 29.63 -48.42
N GLY A 178 -24.75 30.51 -49.36
CA GLY A 178 -23.52 30.41 -50.14
C GLY A 178 -23.38 31.52 -51.19
N VAL A 179 -22.39 31.40 -52.08
CA VAL A 179 -22.16 32.32 -53.21
C VAL A 179 -22.93 31.82 -54.44
N VAL A 180 -23.62 32.70 -55.16
CA VAL A 180 -24.40 32.37 -56.37
C VAL A 180 -24.16 33.38 -57.49
N GLN A 181 -24.10 32.92 -58.74
CA GLN A 181 -23.98 33.79 -59.91
C GLN A 181 -25.36 34.35 -60.30
N LEU A 182 -25.46 35.65 -60.61
CA LEU A 182 -26.68 36.28 -61.09
C LEU A 182 -26.88 36.08 -62.61
N SER A 183 -28.14 36.05 -63.07
CA SER A 183 -28.52 35.86 -64.48
C SER A 183 -29.68 36.78 -64.90
N ASN A 184 -29.57 37.40 -66.08
CA ASN A 184 -30.62 38.19 -66.71
C ASN A 184 -31.48 37.39 -67.73
N SER A 185 -31.28 36.08 -67.86
CA SER A 185 -32.02 35.27 -68.85
C SER A 185 -33.47 35.04 -68.43
N LEU A 186 -34.42 35.32 -69.32
CA LEU A 186 -35.85 35.08 -69.12
C LEU A 186 -36.27 33.64 -69.46
N THR A 187 -35.39 32.88 -70.08
CA THR A 187 -35.61 31.48 -70.52
C THR A 187 -34.58 30.52 -69.91
N GLY A 188 -33.86 30.97 -68.88
CA GLY A 188 -32.82 30.17 -68.24
C GLY A 188 -33.39 28.94 -67.55
N THR A 189 -32.70 27.80 -67.71
CA THR A 189 -33.03 26.53 -67.05
C THR A 189 -32.05 26.19 -65.91
N SER A 190 -31.09 27.06 -65.63
CA SER A 190 -30.05 26.83 -64.62
C SER A 190 -30.62 26.88 -63.21
N GLN A 191 -30.38 25.82 -62.43
CA GLN A 191 -30.73 25.75 -61.01
C GLN A 191 -29.64 26.32 -60.08
N SER A 192 -28.50 26.75 -60.64
CA SER A 192 -27.32 27.23 -59.91
C SER A 192 -27.07 28.73 -60.04
N LYS A 193 -27.99 29.47 -60.68
CA LYS A 193 -27.95 30.93 -60.83
C LYS A 193 -29.23 31.55 -60.28
N ALA A 194 -29.13 32.73 -59.68
CA ALA A 194 -30.29 33.51 -59.28
C ALA A 194 -30.68 34.48 -60.40
N ALA A 195 -31.99 34.63 -60.66
CA ALA A 195 -32.49 35.66 -61.57
C ALA A 195 -32.27 37.05 -60.96
N THR A 196 -31.90 38.02 -61.78
CA THR A 196 -31.85 39.42 -61.33
C THR A 196 -33.26 40.00 -61.23
N GLU A 197 -33.38 41.10 -60.47
CA GLU A 197 -34.58 41.92 -60.42
C GLU A 197 -35.08 42.30 -61.83
N LYS A 198 -34.16 42.64 -62.75
CA LYS A 198 -34.49 42.94 -64.15
C LYS A 198 -35.21 41.76 -64.83
N ALA A 199 -34.70 40.54 -64.67
CA ALA A 199 -35.30 39.36 -65.29
C ALA A 199 -36.70 39.07 -64.76
N VAL A 200 -36.92 39.22 -63.45
CA VAL A 200 -38.24 39.04 -62.84
C VAL A 200 -39.23 40.11 -63.32
N GLY A 201 -38.80 41.37 -63.42
CA GLY A 201 -39.63 42.47 -63.91
C GLY A 201 -40.05 42.31 -65.39
N ASP A 202 -39.18 41.77 -66.24
CA ASP A 202 -39.51 41.52 -67.65
C ASP A 202 -40.56 40.40 -67.83
N VAL A 203 -40.51 39.34 -67.03
CA VAL A 203 -41.54 38.28 -67.00
C VAL A 203 -42.89 38.84 -66.53
N HIS A 204 -42.89 39.63 -65.46
CA HIS A 204 -44.11 40.24 -64.93
C HIS A 204 -44.81 41.13 -65.97
N ARG A 205 -44.07 41.98 -66.68
CA ARG A 205 -44.60 42.81 -67.77
C ARG A 205 -45.20 41.97 -68.91
N SER A 206 -44.59 40.81 -69.20
CA SER A 206 -45.09 39.90 -70.24
C SER A 206 -46.38 39.18 -69.80
N LEU A 207 -46.50 38.82 -68.52
CA LEU A 207 -47.71 38.22 -67.95
C LEU A 207 -48.90 39.18 -67.92
N GLU A 208 -48.67 40.45 -67.58
CA GLU A 208 -49.73 41.47 -67.59
C GLU A 208 -50.26 41.75 -69.01
N SER A 209 -49.43 41.59 -70.04
CA SER A 209 -49.88 41.72 -71.44
C SER A 209 -50.84 40.59 -71.89
N LEU A 210 -50.81 39.42 -71.25
CA LEU A 210 -51.70 38.28 -71.56
C LEU A 210 -53.07 38.37 -70.87
N LYS A 211 -53.18 39.12 -69.78
CA LYS A 211 -54.43 39.28 -69.02
C LYS A 211 -55.42 40.27 -69.67
N GLN A 212 -55.00 41.02 -70.68
CA GLN A 212 -55.81 42.05 -71.34
C GLN A 212 -56.67 41.54 -72.52
N SER A 213 -56.68 40.25 -72.85
CA SER A 213 -57.55 39.70 -73.92
C SER A 213 -58.68 38.81 -73.35
N ASP A 214 -59.92 39.30 -73.41
CA ASP A 214 -61.13 38.56 -73.03
C ASP A 214 -61.43 37.38 -73.98
N ASN A 215 -61.52 36.18 -73.38
CA ASN A 215 -62.40 35.04 -73.66
C ASN A 215 -62.70 34.58 -75.13
N PRO A 216 -62.21 33.41 -75.59
CA PRO A 216 -62.39 33.00 -76.98
C PRO A 216 -63.55 32.03 -77.36
N PHE A 217 -64.32 31.33 -76.46
CA PHE A 217 -65.32 30.32 -76.97
C PHE A 217 -66.59 30.11 -76.09
N PRO A 218 -67.81 30.43 -76.58
CA PRO A 218 -69.07 30.40 -75.80
C PRO A 218 -70.00 29.18 -76.00
N SER A 219 -69.54 28.05 -76.55
CA SER A 219 -70.40 26.94 -77.01
C SER A 219 -70.41 25.64 -76.17
N TYR A 220 -69.95 25.65 -74.91
CA TYR A 220 -69.98 24.47 -74.03
C TYR A 220 -70.82 24.70 -72.76
N TRP A 221 -71.41 23.60 -72.27
CA TRP A 221 -72.40 23.49 -71.18
C TRP A 221 -72.13 24.36 -69.95
N HIS A 222 -73.23 24.82 -69.33
CA HIS A 222 -73.20 25.81 -68.28
C HIS A 222 -72.79 25.28 -66.89
N ASN A 223 -72.21 26.18 -66.11
CA ASN A 223 -71.65 26.03 -64.77
C ASN A 223 -72.68 26.12 -63.62
N ASN A 224 -73.96 26.33 -63.94
CA ASN A 224 -75.05 26.56 -62.98
C ASN A 224 -75.86 25.31 -62.61
N GLU A 225 -75.54 24.12 -63.13
CA GLU A 225 -76.24 22.86 -62.80
C GLU A 225 -75.43 21.89 -61.92
N ALA A 226 -74.15 22.18 -61.69
CA ALA A 226 -73.31 21.45 -60.75
C ALA A 226 -73.53 21.96 -59.32
N ALA A 227 -73.47 21.07 -58.33
CA ALA A 227 -73.41 21.47 -56.93
C ALA A 227 -72.18 22.38 -56.71
N SER A 228 -72.36 23.48 -55.98
CA SER A 228 -71.25 24.28 -55.47
C SER A 228 -70.42 23.47 -54.47
N GLN A 229 -69.19 23.88 -54.23
CA GLN A 229 -68.32 23.24 -53.23
C GLN A 229 -68.96 23.19 -51.85
N ALA A 230 -69.65 24.26 -51.45
CA ALA A 230 -70.32 24.35 -50.17
C ALA A 230 -71.50 23.36 -50.07
N GLU A 231 -72.34 23.28 -51.10
CA GLU A 231 -73.46 22.32 -51.17
C GLU A 231 -72.96 20.87 -51.15
N ALA A 232 -71.84 20.60 -51.84
CA ALA A 232 -71.20 19.29 -51.89
C ALA A 232 -70.63 18.83 -50.54
N ILE A 233 -69.94 19.73 -49.81
CA ILE A 233 -69.37 19.42 -48.49
C ILE A 233 -70.48 19.26 -47.44
N ALA A 234 -71.54 20.08 -47.51
CA ALA A 234 -72.66 20.04 -46.58
C ALA A 234 -73.64 18.88 -46.84
N GLY A 235 -73.76 18.40 -48.09
CA GLY A 235 -74.63 17.29 -48.48
C GLY A 235 -76.13 17.62 -48.48
N THR A 236 -76.50 18.88 -48.74
CA THR A 236 -77.86 19.40 -48.47
C THR A 236 -78.78 19.49 -49.70
N SER A 237 -78.28 19.23 -50.92
CA SER A 237 -79.04 19.43 -52.17
C SER A 237 -79.37 18.12 -52.88
N HIS A 238 -80.67 17.88 -53.12
CA HIS A 238 -81.18 16.66 -53.80
C HIS A 238 -81.43 16.85 -55.32
N SER A 239 -81.29 18.07 -55.86
CA SER A 239 -81.68 18.42 -57.24
C SER A 239 -80.52 18.86 -58.15
N ARG A 240 -79.27 18.70 -57.70
CA ARG A 240 -78.06 19.13 -58.43
C ARG A 240 -77.08 17.98 -58.59
N ILE A 241 -76.29 17.99 -59.66
CA ILE A 241 -75.38 16.88 -59.99
C ILE A 241 -74.06 17.03 -59.23
N MET A 242 -73.61 15.95 -58.59
CA MET A 242 -72.25 15.84 -58.06
C MET A 242 -71.29 15.45 -59.16
N THR A 243 -70.42 16.39 -59.55
CA THR A 243 -69.31 16.08 -60.46
C THR A 243 -68.24 15.28 -59.73
N ALA A 244 -67.38 14.57 -60.48
CA ALA A 244 -66.26 13.83 -59.90
C ALA A 244 -65.37 14.70 -58.98
N LEU A 245 -65.21 15.99 -59.32
CA LEU A 245 -64.48 16.95 -58.49
C LEU A 245 -65.20 17.21 -57.17
N ARG A 246 -66.51 17.45 -57.20
CA ARG A 246 -67.29 17.71 -55.99
C ARG A 246 -67.34 16.49 -55.07
N SER A 247 -67.49 15.28 -55.64
CA SER A 247 -67.43 14.03 -54.88
C SER A 247 -66.07 13.84 -54.21
N MET A 248 -64.98 14.20 -54.90
CA MET A 248 -63.64 14.17 -54.34
C MET A 248 -63.41 15.24 -53.26
N GLU A 249 -63.97 16.44 -53.40
CA GLU A 249 -63.89 17.50 -52.40
C GLU A 249 -64.67 17.17 -51.13
N GLN A 250 -65.87 16.59 -51.25
CA GLN A 250 -66.64 16.09 -50.12
C GLN A 250 -65.86 15.01 -49.35
N LEU A 251 -65.30 14.02 -50.06
CA LEU A 251 -64.47 12.98 -49.48
C LEU A 251 -63.25 13.57 -48.74
N LYS A 252 -62.52 14.50 -49.38
CA LYS A 252 -61.37 15.19 -48.76
C LYS A 252 -61.75 15.97 -47.51
N SER A 253 -62.95 16.56 -47.46
CA SER A 253 -63.44 17.31 -46.29
C SER A 253 -63.69 16.44 -45.04
N ARG A 254 -63.84 15.12 -45.23
CA ARG A 254 -64.12 14.13 -44.17
C ARG A 254 -62.88 13.31 -43.74
N ILE A 255 -61.69 13.66 -44.24
CA ILE A 255 -60.42 13.06 -43.84
C ILE A 255 -59.69 14.02 -42.89
N SER A 256 -59.37 13.56 -41.69
CA SER A 256 -58.71 14.35 -40.64
C SER A 256 -57.20 14.14 -40.59
N GLY A 257 -56.45 15.23 -40.42
CA GLY A 257 -55.04 15.21 -40.08
C GLY A 257 -54.75 15.15 -38.57
N SER A 258 -55.78 15.29 -37.73
CA SER A 258 -55.59 15.36 -36.28
C SER A 258 -55.28 13.98 -35.68
N VAL A 259 -54.32 13.92 -34.77
CA VAL A 259 -53.97 12.74 -33.97
C VAL A 259 -54.59 12.76 -32.57
N SER A 260 -55.34 13.81 -32.24
CA SER A 260 -55.97 14.04 -30.92
C SER A 260 -57.47 14.36 -31.01
N GLY A 261 -58.08 14.21 -32.19
CA GLY A 261 -59.49 14.52 -32.40
C GLY A 261 -60.43 13.50 -31.73
N THR A 262 -61.61 13.95 -31.31
CA THR A 262 -62.64 13.13 -30.65
C THR A 262 -63.86 12.83 -31.55
N ARG A 263 -63.82 13.27 -32.82
CA ARG A 263 -64.92 13.10 -33.77
C ARG A 263 -65.04 11.65 -34.22
N THR A 264 -66.27 11.15 -34.33
CA THR A 264 -66.59 9.78 -34.73
C THR A 264 -67.01 9.64 -36.20
N ASP A 265 -67.18 10.76 -36.91
CA ASP A 265 -67.74 10.83 -38.27
C ASP A 265 -66.70 11.16 -39.37
N TYR A 266 -65.40 11.09 -39.04
CA TYR A 266 -64.27 11.43 -39.92
C TYR A 266 -63.28 10.25 -39.98
N ALA A 267 -62.71 9.99 -41.16
CA ALA A 267 -61.62 9.04 -41.31
C ALA A 267 -60.26 9.69 -41.01
N ALA A 268 -59.30 8.95 -40.46
CA ALA A 268 -57.94 9.44 -40.26
C ALA A 268 -57.14 9.43 -41.58
N SER A 269 -56.34 10.48 -41.83
CA SER A 269 -55.37 10.47 -42.93
C SER A 269 -54.22 9.50 -42.63
N GLU A 270 -53.56 8.99 -43.68
CA GLU A 270 -52.33 8.18 -43.56
C GLU A 270 -51.26 8.91 -42.72
N SER A 271 -51.11 10.22 -42.90
CA SER A 271 -50.18 11.05 -42.12
C SER A 271 -50.51 11.09 -40.62
N ALA A 272 -51.80 11.10 -40.26
CA ALA A 272 -52.23 11.07 -38.86
C ALA A 272 -51.97 9.69 -38.25
N LEU A 273 -52.24 8.61 -39.00
CA LEU A 273 -51.97 7.25 -38.56
C LEU A 273 -50.47 7.01 -38.34
N LYS A 274 -49.62 7.50 -39.26
CA LYS A 274 -48.15 7.44 -39.12
C LYS A 274 -47.65 8.22 -37.91
N ARG A 275 -48.14 9.45 -37.69
CA ARG A 275 -47.77 10.25 -36.51
C ARG A 275 -48.18 9.59 -35.19
N ALA A 276 -49.36 8.97 -35.14
CA ALA A 276 -49.81 8.22 -33.97
C ALA A 276 -48.93 6.98 -33.73
N TYR A 277 -48.57 6.27 -34.80
CA TYR A 277 -47.63 5.15 -34.75
C TYR A 277 -46.23 5.57 -34.28
N ASP A 278 -45.66 6.63 -34.85
CA ASP A 278 -44.34 7.15 -34.47
C ASP A 278 -44.33 7.64 -33.02
N LEU A 279 -45.41 8.28 -32.55
CA LEU A 279 -45.56 8.70 -31.16
C LEU A 279 -45.64 7.49 -30.22
N ALA A 280 -46.44 6.47 -30.55
CA ALA A 280 -46.51 5.23 -29.76
C ALA A 280 -45.16 4.48 -29.75
N ALA A 281 -44.48 4.39 -30.89
CA ALA A 281 -43.17 3.78 -31.02
C ALA A 281 -42.08 4.56 -30.25
N SER A 282 -42.15 5.89 -30.22
CA SER A 282 -41.23 6.73 -29.43
C SER A 282 -41.40 6.59 -27.91
N LYS A 283 -42.53 6.04 -27.46
CA LYS A 283 -42.84 5.80 -26.04
C LYS A 283 -42.53 4.37 -25.59
N ALA A 284 -42.09 3.49 -26.50
CA ALA A 284 -41.87 2.06 -26.25
C ALA A 284 -40.40 1.61 -26.41
N ASN A 285 -39.41 2.49 -26.26
CA ASN A 285 -37.99 2.13 -26.34
C ASN A 285 -37.29 2.18 -24.98
N GLU A 286 -36.33 1.27 -24.82
CA GLU A 286 -35.49 0.94 -23.67
C GLU A 286 -34.60 2.07 -23.09
N ALA A 287 -34.77 3.33 -23.48
CA ALA A 287 -33.95 4.45 -22.99
C ALA A 287 -34.80 5.68 -22.61
N HIS A 288 -35.34 5.66 -21.39
CA HIS A 288 -35.64 6.92 -20.68
C HIS A 288 -34.41 7.27 -19.82
N MET A 289 -33.97 8.52 -19.89
CA MET A 289 -32.85 9.03 -19.08
C MET A 289 -33.38 9.90 -17.95
N HIS A 290 -32.84 9.70 -16.75
CA HIS A 290 -33.03 10.60 -15.62
C HIS A 290 -31.86 11.58 -15.56
N SER A 291 -32.17 12.85 -15.34
CA SER A 291 -31.19 13.89 -15.02
C SER A 291 -30.77 13.78 -13.55
N ALA A 292 -29.59 14.30 -13.19
CA ALA A 292 -29.13 14.29 -11.79
C ALA A 292 -30.11 15.02 -10.83
N SER A 293 -30.88 15.99 -11.34
CA SER A 293 -31.93 16.67 -10.57
C SER A 293 -33.06 15.75 -10.14
N ASP A 294 -33.37 14.69 -10.87
CA ASP A 294 -34.48 13.78 -10.55
C ASP A 294 -34.25 12.99 -9.25
N ILE A 295 -32.98 12.82 -8.85
CA ILE A 295 -32.59 12.19 -7.58
C ILE A 295 -32.70 13.21 -6.43
N ASN A 296 -32.27 14.45 -6.67
CA ASN A 296 -32.21 15.48 -5.63
C ASN A 296 -33.56 16.13 -5.33
N THR A 297 -34.52 16.08 -6.27
CA THR A 297 -35.88 16.64 -6.09
C THR A 297 -36.90 15.62 -5.58
N GLY A 298 -36.50 14.36 -5.34
CA GLY A 298 -37.37 13.31 -4.81
C GLY A 298 -38.26 12.61 -5.85
N VAL A 299 -38.01 12.81 -7.14
CA VAL A 299 -38.73 12.11 -8.23
C VAL A 299 -38.38 10.62 -8.26
N LEU A 300 -37.16 10.24 -7.86
CA LEU A 300 -36.75 8.87 -7.56
C LEU A 300 -36.73 8.64 -6.04
N ALA A 301 -37.50 7.67 -5.55
CA ALA A 301 -37.49 7.26 -4.15
C ALA A 301 -36.10 6.70 -3.76
N LYS A 302 -35.56 7.11 -2.62
CA LYS A 302 -34.19 6.78 -2.15
C LYS A 302 -33.96 5.27 -2.07
N GLU A 303 -35.01 4.51 -1.77
CA GLU A 303 -35.02 3.06 -1.62
C GLU A 303 -34.78 2.32 -2.94
N ARG A 304 -34.88 3.01 -4.09
CA ARG A 304 -34.57 2.45 -5.40
C ARG A 304 -33.09 2.51 -5.78
N LEU A 305 -32.24 3.13 -4.95
CA LEU A 305 -30.78 3.10 -5.08
C LEU A 305 -30.21 2.07 -4.09
N PRO A 306 -29.96 0.81 -4.52
CA PRO A 306 -29.41 -0.21 -3.62
C PRO A 306 -27.99 0.18 -3.16
N ASP A 307 -27.68 -0.09 -1.90
CA ASP A 307 -26.33 0.10 -1.35
C ASP A 307 -25.34 -0.83 -2.05
N ALA A 308 -24.14 -0.34 -2.33
CA ALA A 308 -23.07 -1.19 -2.84
C ALA A 308 -22.58 -2.15 -1.75
N THR A 309 -22.18 -3.35 -2.17
CA THR A 309 -21.51 -4.33 -1.30
C THR A 309 -20.21 -4.79 -1.94
N THR A 310 -19.40 -5.58 -1.24
CA THR A 310 -18.18 -6.16 -1.80
C THR A 310 -18.44 -7.14 -2.95
N ALA A 311 -19.70 -7.56 -3.16
CA ALA A 311 -20.10 -8.49 -4.21
C ALA A 311 -21.11 -7.91 -5.23
N GLY A 312 -21.78 -6.80 -4.91
CA GLY A 312 -22.86 -6.22 -5.72
C GLY A 312 -22.66 -4.74 -6.01
N LYS A 313 -22.92 -4.32 -7.25
CA LYS A 313 -22.87 -2.92 -7.68
C LYS A 313 -24.03 -2.13 -7.03
N GLY A 314 -23.75 -0.92 -6.51
CA GLY A 314 -24.74 -0.04 -5.88
C GLY A 314 -24.17 1.35 -5.57
N ALA A 315 -24.90 2.17 -4.80
CA ALA A 315 -24.45 3.50 -4.35
C ALA A 315 -23.63 3.41 -3.04
N VAL A 316 -22.62 4.27 -2.87
CA VAL A 316 -21.76 4.32 -1.67
C VAL A 316 -21.74 5.73 -1.09
N GLN A 317 -21.93 5.86 0.22
CA GLN A 317 -21.77 7.12 0.93
C GLN A 317 -20.30 7.35 1.32
N LEU A 318 -19.79 8.56 1.13
CA LEU A 318 -18.43 8.94 1.51
C LEU A 318 -18.36 9.42 2.96
N ASN A 319 -17.27 9.05 3.66
CA ASN A 319 -16.99 9.44 5.03
C ASN A 319 -15.65 10.22 5.13
N ASN A 320 -15.71 11.39 5.78
CA ASN A 320 -14.61 12.34 5.88
C ASN A 320 -13.98 12.36 7.29
N THR A 321 -13.90 11.21 7.97
CA THR A 321 -13.12 11.02 9.20
C THR A 321 -12.24 9.76 9.13
N LEU A 322 -11.12 9.76 9.84
CA LEU A 322 -10.24 8.59 10.03
C LEU A 322 -10.61 7.73 11.24
N THR A 323 -11.65 8.10 12.00
CA THR A 323 -12.07 7.39 13.23
C THR A 323 -13.31 6.52 13.04
N SER A 324 -13.79 6.38 11.81
CA SER A 324 -15.03 5.64 11.52
C SER A 324 -14.82 4.13 11.63
N THR A 325 -15.82 3.43 12.18
CA THR A 325 -15.92 1.96 12.17
C THR A 325 -16.96 1.45 11.16
N SER A 326 -17.49 2.33 10.30
CA SER A 326 -18.54 1.98 9.35
C SER A 326 -18.02 1.07 8.24
N THR A 327 -18.75 -0.01 7.97
CA THR A 327 -18.47 -0.96 6.88
C THR A 327 -19.23 -0.65 5.59
N SER A 328 -20.11 0.35 5.61
CA SER A 328 -20.98 0.71 4.48
C SER A 328 -20.62 2.05 3.81
N GLN A 329 -19.53 2.69 4.25
CA GLN A 329 -19.09 3.99 3.75
C GLN A 329 -17.65 3.94 3.23
N ALA A 330 -17.35 4.68 2.17
CA ALA A 330 -16.00 4.78 1.62
C ALA A 330 -15.24 6.01 2.14
N LEU A 331 -13.92 5.91 2.24
CA LEU A 331 -13.04 7.01 2.63
C LEU A 331 -13.08 8.13 1.57
N THR A 332 -13.15 9.38 2.01
CA THR A 332 -12.96 10.54 1.09
C THR A 332 -11.52 10.68 0.62
N ALA A 333 -11.31 11.25 -0.56
CA ALA A 333 -9.98 11.59 -1.08
C ALA A 333 -9.18 12.49 -0.13
N ASN A 334 -9.83 13.42 0.57
CA ASN A 334 -9.17 14.29 1.56
C ASN A 334 -8.60 13.49 2.74
N GLN A 335 -9.38 12.56 3.32
CA GLN A 335 -8.84 11.70 4.38
C GLN A 335 -7.82 10.69 3.85
N GLY A 336 -7.96 10.22 2.61
CA GLY A 336 -6.93 9.41 1.93
C GLY A 336 -5.59 10.15 1.82
N ARG A 337 -5.62 11.43 1.44
CA ARG A 337 -4.43 12.31 1.42
C ARG A 337 -3.87 12.53 2.82
N ILE A 338 -4.70 12.88 3.81
CA ILE A 338 -4.25 13.10 5.20
C ILE A 338 -3.61 11.83 5.78
N LEU A 339 -4.18 10.66 5.49
CA LEU A 339 -3.59 9.39 5.89
C LEU A 339 -2.24 9.19 5.21
N ASN A 340 -2.14 9.45 3.91
CA ASN A 340 -0.89 9.35 3.15
C ASN A 340 0.18 10.32 3.68
N GLU A 341 -0.19 11.55 4.03
CA GLU A 341 0.71 12.55 4.62
C GLU A 341 1.16 12.17 6.03
N LYS A 342 0.25 11.67 6.88
CA LYS A 342 0.61 11.10 8.19
C LYS A 342 1.54 9.90 8.06
N MET A 343 1.39 9.11 7.00
CA MET A 343 2.31 7.99 6.73
C MET A 343 3.67 8.48 6.21
N ALA A 344 3.72 9.56 5.42
CA ALA A 344 4.97 10.14 4.92
C ALA A 344 5.80 10.81 6.03
N GLN A 345 5.16 11.40 7.05
CA GLN A 345 5.85 12.02 8.19
C GLN A 345 6.53 11.03 9.16
N ILE A 346 6.41 9.72 8.94
CA ILE A 346 7.06 8.68 9.74
C ILE A 346 8.14 7.93 8.90
N GLU A 347 8.44 8.40 7.67
CA GLU A 347 9.63 7.96 6.93
C GLU A 347 10.90 8.29 7.75
N PRO A 348 11.92 7.42 7.75
CA PRO A 348 13.09 7.60 8.59
C PRO A 348 13.80 8.91 8.26
N SER A 349 14.11 9.68 9.30
CA SER A 349 15.10 10.75 9.24
C SER A 349 16.41 10.17 8.68
N VAL A 350 16.67 10.43 7.41
CA VAL A 350 17.92 10.10 6.74
C VAL A 350 19.03 10.85 7.50
N GLY A 351 19.83 10.14 8.29
CA GLY A 351 20.99 10.69 8.99
C GLY A 351 21.08 10.49 10.52
N LEU A 352 20.05 9.96 11.20
CA LEU A 352 20.19 9.53 12.60
C LEU A 352 20.67 8.07 12.69
N PRO A 353 21.57 7.71 13.64
CA PRO A 353 21.98 6.33 13.85
C PRO A 353 20.76 5.48 14.24
N MET A 354 20.53 4.39 13.52
CA MET A 354 19.41 3.48 13.77
C MET A 354 19.61 2.82 15.14
N GLN A 355 18.71 3.06 16.10
CA GLN A 355 18.78 2.45 17.43
C GLN A 355 17.92 1.18 17.48
N VAL A 356 18.51 0.08 17.93
CA VAL A 356 17.81 -1.20 18.10
C VAL A 356 17.08 -1.18 19.44
N ASP A 357 15.81 -1.55 19.45
CA ASP A 357 15.06 -1.72 20.70
C ASP A 357 15.15 -3.15 21.20
N ASN A 358 15.04 -4.15 20.33
CA ASN A 358 15.04 -5.54 20.75
C ASN A 358 15.59 -6.48 19.65
N ILE A 359 16.24 -7.56 20.09
CA ILE A 359 16.79 -8.65 19.26
C ILE A 359 16.15 -10.01 19.56
N ASP A 360 15.08 -10.06 20.37
CA ASP A 360 14.36 -11.29 20.73
C ASP A 360 13.85 -12.10 19.53
N GLY A 361 13.76 -11.49 18.35
CA GLY A 361 13.49 -12.18 17.09
C GLY A 361 14.50 -13.29 16.74
N MET A 362 15.69 -13.26 17.35
CA MET A 362 16.72 -14.29 17.20
C MET A 362 16.48 -15.55 18.04
N LYS A 363 15.64 -15.47 19.08
CA LYS A 363 15.18 -16.65 19.86
C LYS A 363 14.45 -17.67 18.97
N TYR A 364 13.88 -17.18 17.88
CA TYR A 364 13.23 -17.92 16.82
C TYR A 364 14.15 -17.82 15.58
N ASN A 365 15.35 -18.37 15.65
CA ASN A 365 16.43 -18.02 14.72
C ASN A 365 16.14 -18.52 13.28
N PRO A 366 16.19 -17.65 12.24
CA PRO A 366 16.21 -18.11 10.87
C PRO A 366 17.52 -18.84 10.56
N TYR A 367 17.45 -19.90 9.77
CA TYR A 367 18.59 -20.70 9.31
C TYR A 367 19.82 -19.87 8.83
N THR A 368 19.61 -18.63 8.38
CA THR A 368 20.61 -17.77 7.69
C THR A 368 20.40 -16.25 7.81
N ALA A 369 19.37 -15.80 8.51
CA ALA A 369 19.01 -14.39 8.62
C ALA A 369 18.91 -13.98 10.10
N SER A 370 18.96 -12.70 10.36
CA SER A 370 18.87 -12.09 11.67
C SER A 370 17.74 -11.06 11.63
N ILE A 371 16.97 -10.95 12.71
CA ILE A 371 15.78 -10.08 12.77
C ILE A 371 15.83 -9.29 14.06
N ALA A 372 15.61 -7.97 13.97
CA ALA A 372 15.54 -7.08 15.12
C ALA A 372 14.45 -6.02 14.93
N GLN A 373 14.03 -5.41 16.03
CA GLN A 373 13.14 -4.25 16.03
C GLN A 373 13.92 -2.99 16.36
N LEU A 374 13.70 -1.93 15.59
CA LEU A 374 14.23 -0.59 15.88
C LEU A 374 13.33 0.14 16.87
N LYS A 375 13.86 1.16 17.56
CA LYS A 375 13.08 2.01 18.48
C LYS A 375 11.92 2.75 17.84
N ASP A 376 11.94 2.94 16.52
CA ASP A 376 10.82 3.51 15.75
C ASP A 376 9.74 2.48 15.36
N GLY A 377 9.89 1.23 15.82
CA GLY A 377 8.93 0.15 15.60
C GLY A 377 9.14 -0.62 14.30
N ARG A 378 10.07 -0.24 13.42
CA ARG A 378 10.34 -1.01 12.20
C ARG A 378 11.06 -2.32 12.53
N ILE A 379 10.71 -3.38 11.81
CA ILE A 379 11.43 -4.66 11.84
C ILE A 379 12.48 -4.64 10.74
N VAL A 380 13.72 -4.97 11.09
CA VAL A 380 14.85 -5.05 10.16
C VAL A 380 15.40 -6.45 10.10
N VAL A 381 15.93 -6.81 8.93
CA VAL A 381 16.56 -8.09 8.67
C VAL A 381 17.92 -7.90 8.01
N TRP A 382 18.82 -8.83 8.28
CA TRP A 382 20.12 -8.91 7.61
C TRP A 382 20.59 -10.36 7.62
N GLY A 383 21.66 -10.67 6.89
CA GLY A 383 22.16 -12.04 6.80
C GLY A 383 22.49 -12.47 5.39
N THR A 384 22.70 -13.76 5.21
CA THR A 384 23.09 -14.34 3.91
C THR A 384 22.52 -15.73 3.80
N GLN A 385 21.82 -15.99 2.70
CA GLN A 385 21.11 -17.22 2.46
C GLN A 385 22.02 -18.28 1.80
N HIS A 386 22.03 -19.50 2.35
CA HIS A 386 22.98 -20.56 2.00
C HIS A 386 22.58 -21.38 0.76
N ASN A 387 21.36 -21.20 0.21
CA ASN A 387 20.94 -21.88 -1.02
C ASN A 387 20.06 -21.00 -1.94
N ASN A 388 20.24 -21.15 -3.26
CA ASN A 388 19.51 -20.43 -4.33
C ASN A 388 17.99 -20.74 -4.39
N THR A 389 17.46 -21.58 -3.50
CA THR A 389 16.08 -22.06 -3.52
C THR A 389 15.22 -21.48 -2.39
N THR A 390 15.63 -20.42 -1.69
CA THR A 390 14.89 -19.96 -0.48
C THR A 390 14.70 -18.45 -0.32
N LEU A 391 14.74 -17.67 -1.42
CA LEU A 391 14.71 -16.18 -1.51
C LEU A 391 13.67 -15.39 -0.66
N ALA A 392 12.76 -16.05 0.06
CA ALA A 392 11.63 -15.41 0.73
C ALA A 392 11.82 -15.09 2.23
N THR A 393 12.77 -15.69 2.94
CA THR A 393 12.85 -15.58 4.43
C THR A 393 13.17 -14.18 4.94
N PHE A 394 13.79 -13.32 4.11
CA PHE A 394 14.02 -11.93 4.48
C PHE A 394 12.75 -11.08 4.50
N GLY A 395 11.72 -11.45 3.74
CA GLY A 395 10.45 -10.72 3.76
C GLY A 395 10.51 -9.29 3.22
N CYS A 396 11.65 -8.82 2.68
CA CYS A 396 11.83 -7.43 2.25
C CYS A 396 11.56 -7.18 0.76
N GLY A 397 10.97 -8.15 0.04
CA GLY A 397 10.69 -8.06 -1.40
C GLY A 397 11.91 -8.21 -2.30
N LEU A 398 13.11 -8.23 -1.73
CA LEU A 398 14.36 -8.42 -2.48
C LEU A 398 14.54 -9.90 -2.84
N CYS A 399 14.85 -10.17 -4.11
CA CYS A 399 15.27 -11.49 -4.59
C CYS A 399 16.80 -11.60 -4.57
N VAL A 400 17.42 -11.36 -3.41
CA VAL A 400 18.88 -11.39 -3.25
C VAL A 400 19.27 -12.49 -2.27
N ASN A 401 20.36 -13.19 -2.57
CA ASN A 401 20.94 -14.20 -1.68
C ASN A 401 21.67 -13.58 -0.48
N THR A 402 21.84 -12.26 -0.46
CA THR A 402 22.69 -11.56 0.49
C THR A 402 22.19 -10.14 0.71
N ILE A 403 22.11 -9.72 1.97
CA ILE A 403 21.84 -8.33 2.34
C ILE A 403 23.07 -7.81 3.09
N SER A 404 23.82 -6.92 2.45
CA SER A 404 24.92 -6.17 3.08
C SER A 404 24.34 -5.01 3.88
N GLY A 405 24.40 -5.10 5.20
CA GLY A 405 23.69 -4.17 6.09
C GLY A 405 22.27 -4.63 6.38
N PHE A 406 21.34 -3.70 6.60
CA PHE A 406 19.99 -3.98 7.09
C PHE A 406 18.94 -3.60 6.05
N SER A 407 17.94 -4.46 5.90
CA SER A 407 16.74 -4.18 5.10
C SER A 407 15.53 -4.13 6.01
N VAL A 408 14.69 -3.11 5.80
CA VAL A 408 13.40 -3.01 6.50
C VAL A 408 12.44 -4.04 5.92
N VAL A 409 11.74 -4.78 6.79
CA VAL A 409 10.61 -5.61 6.37
C VAL A 409 9.41 -4.68 6.14
N PRO A 410 8.77 -4.71 4.96
CA PRO A 410 7.61 -3.89 4.60
C PRO A 410 6.35 -4.41 5.32
N LEU A 411 6.34 -4.32 6.64
CA LEU A 411 5.19 -4.57 7.49
C LEU A 411 4.38 -3.28 7.70
N PRO A 412 3.06 -3.37 7.96
CA PRO A 412 2.27 -2.23 8.41
C PRO A 412 2.86 -1.60 9.67
N ARG A 413 2.71 -0.29 9.87
CA ARG A 413 3.19 0.36 11.10
C ARG A 413 2.27 -0.01 12.27
N LEU A 414 2.65 -1.05 12.99
CA LEU A 414 1.98 -1.56 14.19
C LEU A 414 2.96 -1.64 15.36
N VAL A 415 2.44 -1.73 16.58
CA VAL A 415 3.25 -2.05 17.76
C VAL A 415 3.44 -3.56 17.80
N TRP A 416 4.69 -4.02 17.65
CA TRP A 416 5.01 -5.44 17.60
C TRP A 416 5.18 -6.02 19.00
N LYS A 417 4.47 -7.12 19.26
CA LYS A 417 4.53 -7.89 20.51
C LYS A 417 5.55 -9.03 20.41
N GLN A 418 5.55 -9.75 19.30
CA GLN A 418 6.48 -10.84 19.02
C GLN A 418 6.88 -10.81 17.55
N TYR A 419 8.09 -11.25 17.25
CA TYR A 419 8.58 -11.39 15.89
C TYR A 419 9.75 -12.37 15.92
N GLY A 420 10.18 -12.83 14.75
CA GLY A 420 11.29 -13.77 14.61
C GLY A 420 11.07 -14.67 13.42
N ALA A 421 11.62 -15.88 13.45
CA ALA A 421 11.40 -16.88 12.42
C ALA A 421 11.28 -18.31 12.95
N PHE A 422 10.48 -19.12 12.29
CA PHE A 422 10.47 -20.55 12.54
C PHE A 422 10.94 -21.26 11.27
N GLY A 423 12.20 -21.69 11.33
CA GLY A 423 12.93 -22.21 10.19
C GLY A 423 13.18 -21.18 9.11
N HIS A 424 12.44 -21.28 8.01
CA HIS A 424 12.58 -20.42 6.83
C HIS A 424 11.40 -19.45 6.68
N VAL A 425 10.53 -19.37 7.69
CA VAL A 425 9.38 -18.47 7.74
C VAL A 425 9.62 -17.40 8.78
N GLY A 426 9.65 -16.14 8.37
CA GLY A 426 9.62 -15.03 9.31
C GLY A 426 8.19 -14.70 9.72
N PHE A 427 8.03 -14.17 10.93
CA PHE A 427 6.74 -13.73 11.46
C PHE A 427 6.85 -12.43 12.25
N ALA A 428 5.73 -11.72 12.32
CA ALA A 428 5.52 -10.59 13.20
C ALA A 428 4.08 -10.62 13.73
N LEU A 429 3.94 -10.54 15.05
CA LEU A 429 2.68 -10.47 15.79
C LEU A 429 2.56 -9.09 16.41
N ALA A 430 1.53 -8.34 16.02
CA ALA A 430 1.21 -7.05 16.61
C ALA A 430 0.48 -7.19 17.95
N GLU A 431 0.56 -6.17 18.81
CA GLU A 431 -0.24 -6.09 20.05
C GLU A 431 -1.76 -6.08 19.78
N SER A 432 -2.18 -5.60 18.62
CA SER A 432 -3.55 -5.73 18.12
C SER A 432 -4.01 -7.19 18.02
N GLY A 433 -3.06 -8.10 17.85
CA GLY A 433 -3.26 -9.54 17.67
C GLY A 433 -3.25 -9.97 16.21
N GLU A 434 -2.74 -9.13 15.32
CA GLU A 434 -2.57 -9.41 13.90
C GLU A 434 -1.24 -10.13 13.67
N LEU A 435 -1.30 -11.33 13.08
CA LEU A 435 -0.16 -12.15 12.72
C LEU A 435 0.16 -12.01 11.23
N TYR A 436 1.40 -11.65 10.93
CA TYR A 436 1.97 -11.63 9.60
C TYR A 436 3.05 -12.69 9.48
N THR A 437 3.11 -13.38 8.34
CA THR A 437 4.16 -14.35 8.02
C THR A 437 4.68 -14.13 6.61
N TRP A 438 5.94 -14.53 6.37
CA TRP A 438 6.61 -14.51 5.07
C TRP A 438 7.65 -15.62 5.01
N GLY A 439 8.15 -15.96 3.83
CA GLY A 439 9.21 -16.97 3.70
C GLY A 439 8.81 -18.20 2.89
N GLY A 440 9.57 -19.26 3.13
CA GLY A 440 9.40 -20.55 2.45
C GLY A 440 8.13 -21.26 2.90
N ASN A 441 7.34 -21.80 1.96
CA ASN A 441 6.04 -22.40 2.25
C ASN A 441 5.89 -23.85 1.75
N SER A 442 6.98 -24.63 1.63
CA SER A 442 6.91 -25.99 1.06
C SER A 442 6.11 -26.98 1.90
N THR A 443 6.04 -26.80 3.22
CA THR A 443 5.10 -27.52 4.11
C THR A 443 4.00 -26.64 4.67
N LEU A 444 3.75 -25.52 4.01
CA LEU A 444 2.64 -24.61 4.31
C LEU A 444 2.73 -23.98 5.72
N THR A 445 3.95 -23.86 6.22
CA THR A 445 4.30 -23.32 7.54
C THR A 445 4.06 -21.83 7.67
N THR A 446 3.70 -21.10 6.61
CA THR A 446 3.25 -19.70 6.70
C THR A 446 1.80 -19.56 7.19
N GLY A 447 1.04 -20.66 7.26
CA GLY A 447 -0.39 -20.64 7.62
C GLY A 447 -1.30 -20.23 6.46
N GLN A 448 -0.82 -20.35 5.21
CA GLN A 448 -1.51 -19.96 3.99
C GLN A 448 -1.80 -21.17 3.09
N ALA A 449 -2.95 -21.15 2.41
CA ALA A 449 -3.45 -22.25 1.58
C ALA A 449 -2.55 -22.68 0.41
N ALA A 450 -1.76 -21.76 -0.16
CA ALA A 450 -1.02 -21.99 -1.40
C ALA A 450 0.50 -22.16 -1.17
N PRO A 451 1.15 -23.22 -1.70
CA PRO A 451 2.58 -23.46 -1.56
C PRO A 451 3.37 -22.50 -2.47
N HIS A 452 3.51 -21.25 -2.04
CA HIS A 452 4.34 -20.26 -2.71
C HIS A 452 5.27 -19.59 -1.72
N TRP A 453 6.49 -19.32 -2.15
CA TRP A 453 7.43 -18.47 -1.44
C TRP A 453 6.92 -17.04 -1.48
N SER A 454 6.70 -16.45 -0.30
CA SER A 454 6.31 -15.05 -0.17
C SER A 454 7.50 -14.27 0.36
N ASN A 455 8.17 -13.51 -0.51
CA ASN A 455 9.23 -12.59 -0.10
C ASN A 455 8.69 -11.31 0.54
N LEU A 456 7.38 -11.22 0.78
CA LEU A 456 6.73 -10.12 1.47
C LEU A 456 5.84 -10.64 2.61
N PRO A 457 5.68 -9.88 3.71
CA PRO A 457 4.77 -10.21 4.79
C PRO A 457 3.34 -10.24 4.30
N LYS A 458 2.61 -11.24 4.78
CA LYS A 458 1.20 -11.41 4.48
C LYS A 458 0.44 -11.67 5.76
N PHE A 459 -0.71 -11.04 5.87
CA PHE A 459 -1.63 -11.25 6.96
C PHE A 459 -2.11 -12.71 6.97
N VAL A 460 -2.05 -13.34 8.14
CA VAL A 460 -2.54 -14.70 8.36
C VAL A 460 -3.85 -14.68 9.14
N ARG A 461 -3.86 -13.98 10.29
CA ARG A 461 -5.00 -14.03 11.21
C ARG A 461 -4.95 -12.91 12.26
N GLY A 462 -6.12 -12.44 12.67
CA GLY A 462 -6.31 -11.54 13.81
C GLY A 462 -6.72 -12.28 15.09
N GLY A 463 -6.63 -11.59 16.23
CA GLY A 463 -7.01 -12.14 17.54
C GLY A 463 -6.01 -13.12 18.13
N VAL A 464 -4.77 -13.14 17.63
CA VAL A 464 -3.66 -13.93 18.18
C VAL A 464 -3.10 -13.20 19.41
N GLU A 465 -2.83 -13.94 20.48
CA GLU A 465 -2.21 -13.44 21.71
C GLU A 465 -0.72 -13.79 21.76
N GLU A 466 -0.35 -14.98 21.30
CA GLU A 466 1.03 -15.46 21.34
C GLU A 466 1.28 -16.52 20.26
N VAL A 467 2.47 -16.51 19.68
CA VAL A 467 2.98 -17.50 18.73
C VAL A 467 3.99 -18.40 19.43
N ILE A 468 3.73 -19.70 19.43
CA ILE A 468 4.64 -20.74 19.91
C ILE A 468 5.08 -21.58 18.71
N SER A 469 6.38 -21.75 18.53
CA SER A 469 6.93 -22.56 17.45
C SER A 469 8.19 -23.30 17.88
N SER A 470 8.61 -24.29 17.09
CA SER A 470 9.89 -24.97 17.21
C SER A 470 11.02 -23.94 17.14
N LYS A 471 11.85 -23.88 18.19
CA LYS A 471 12.97 -22.94 18.30
C LYS A 471 14.10 -23.21 17.30
N PHE A 472 14.15 -24.40 16.70
CA PHE A 472 15.25 -24.85 15.85
C PHE A 472 14.72 -25.65 14.64
N SER A 473 15.17 -25.36 13.42
CA SER A 473 15.01 -26.29 12.28
C SER A 473 16.31 -26.33 11.47
N SER A 474 16.99 -27.47 11.47
CA SER A 474 18.23 -27.65 10.71
C SER A 474 18.06 -28.37 9.38
N GLY A 475 16.83 -28.74 8.99
CA GLY A 475 16.57 -29.54 7.80
C GLY A 475 15.46 -28.98 6.91
N GLY A 476 15.66 -27.80 6.32
CA GLY A 476 14.71 -27.25 5.34
C GLY A 476 13.37 -26.81 5.94
N ILE A 477 12.53 -26.21 5.08
CA ILE A 477 11.23 -25.61 5.41
C ILE A 477 10.24 -26.63 6.01
N GLU A 478 10.53 -27.93 5.92
CA GLU A 478 9.54 -29.01 5.99
C GLU A 478 9.09 -29.45 7.39
N TYR A 479 9.76 -29.01 8.45
CA TYR A 479 9.58 -29.58 9.79
C TYR A 479 9.14 -28.61 10.89
N ALA A 480 8.89 -27.33 10.59
CA ALA A 480 8.41 -26.39 11.61
C ALA A 480 6.91 -26.54 11.88
N HIS A 481 6.49 -26.45 13.14
CA HIS A 481 5.08 -26.33 13.52
C HIS A 481 4.83 -25.03 14.26
N VAL A 482 3.59 -24.54 14.20
CA VAL A 482 3.18 -23.30 14.86
C VAL A 482 1.89 -23.55 15.64
N VAL A 483 1.91 -23.15 16.89
CA VAL A 483 0.74 -23.08 17.77
C VAL A 483 0.44 -21.61 18.04
N LEU A 484 -0.82 -21.22 17.86
CA LEU A 484 -1.30 -19.90 18.23
C LEU A 484 -2.11 -20.00 19.51
N ILE A 485 -1.76 -19.19 20.50
CA ILE A 485 -2.66 -18.89 21.60
C ILE A 485 -3.47 -17.68 21.16
N MET A 486 -4.80 -17.81 21.21
CA MET A 486 -5.72 -16.77 20.79
C MET A 486 -6.12 -15.88 21.98
N LYS A 487 -6.53 -14.63 21.73
CA LYS A 487 -7.00 -13.69 22.77
C LYS A 487 -8.23 -14.19 23.52
N ASN A 488 -9.10 -14.94 22.85
CA ASN A 488 -10.23 -15.65 23.46
C ASN A 488 -9.81 -16.92 24.24
N LYS A 489 -8.51 -17.13 24.42
CA LYS A 489 -7.92 -18.21 25.21
C LYS A 489 -8.11 -19.62 24.61
N THR A 490 -8.39 -19.72 23.32
CA THR A 490 -8.35 -20.98 22.56
C THR A 490 -6.99 -21.18 21.87
N PHE A 491 -6.75 -22.37 21.33
CA PHE A 491 -5.50 -22.72 20.65
C PHE A 491 -5.75 -23.07 19.18
N MET A 492 -4.81 -22.69 18.32
CA MET A 492 -4.80 -23.09 16.92
C MET A 492 -3.46 -23.71 16.53
N TYR A 493 -3.46 -24.53 15.47
CA TYR A 493 -2.28 -25.25 14.98
C TYR A 493 -2.15 -25.13 13.46
N PHE A 494 -0.92 -24.93 12.97
CA PHE A 494 -0.58 -25.12 11.55
C PHE A 494 0.89 -25.52 11.38
N GLY A 495 1.27 -25.92 10.16
CA GLY A 495 2.62 -26.38 9.80
C GLY A 495 2.77 -27.90 9.82
N ALA A 496 4.00 -28.37 10.04
CA ALA A 496 4.37 -29.77 9.97
C ALA A 496 3.48 -30.64 10.86
N ASN A 497 3.11 -31.84 10.43
CA ASN A 497 2.22 -32.74 11.19
C ASN A 497 2.67 -34.21 11.11
N ASN A 498 3.94 -34.44 10.79
CA ASN A 498 4.44 -35.76 10.39
C ASN A 498 4.31 -36.85 11.48
N HIS A 499 4.02 -36.46 12.72
CA HIS A 499 3.76 -37.38 13.82
C HIS A 499 2.30 -37.37 14.30
N GLY A 500 1.43 -36.51 13.78
CA GLY A 500 0.01 -36.38 14.17
C GLY A 500 -0.28 -35.33 15.24
N GLN A 501 0.70 -34.48 15.57
CA GLN A 501 0.66 -33.58 16.72
C GLN A 501 -0.41 -32.47 16.60
N SER A 502 -0.96 -32.27 15.40
CA SER A 502 -2.13 -31.40 15.19
C SER A 502 -3.44 -31.99 15.74
N GLN A 503 -3.48 -33.29 16.06
CA GLN A 503 -4.66 -34.01 16.53
C GLN A 503 -5.86 -33.98 15.56
N ASN A 504 -5.61 -33.85 14.25
CA ASN A 504 -6.63 -33.82 13.20
C ASN A 504 -6.94 -35.21 12.58
N GLY A 505 -6.42 -36.29 13.17
CA GLY A 505 -6.64 -37.66 12.70
C GLY A 505 -5.77 -38.10 11.52
N ASN A 506 -4.79 -37.30 11.09
CA ASN A 506 -3.82 -37.67 10.05
C ASN A 506 -2.42 -37.12 10.37
N THR A 507 -1.44 -37.46 9.54
CA THR A 507 -0.05 -37.00 9.64
C THR A 507 0.34 -36.00 8.55
N SER A 508 -0.65 -35.50 7.79
CA SER A 508 -0.44 -34.54 6.71
C SER A 508 -0.24 -33.13 7.27
N PRO A 509 0.70 -32.33 6.75
CA PRO A 509 0.90 -30.94 7.16
C PRO A 509 -0.39 -30.12 7.16
N VAL A 510 -0.57 -29.29 8.18
CA VAL A 510 -1.76 -28.45 8.37
C VAL A 510 -1.53 -27.10 7.73
N LYS A 511 -2.32 -26.80 6.69
CA LYS A 511 -2.09 -25.67 5.78
C LYS A 511 -2.54 -24.32 6.35
N GLU A 512 -3.71 -24.33 6.96
CA GLU A 512 -4.31 -23.16 7.59
C GLU A 512 -4.49 -23.44 9.08
N PRO A 513 -4.45 -22.40 9.94
CA PRO A 513 -4.71 -22.57 11.36
C PRO A 513 -6.02 -23.32 11.61
N ILE A 514 -5.92 -24.52 12.20
CA ILE A 514 -7.08 -25.30 12.67
C ILE A 514 -7.21 -25.18 14.18
N ASN A 515 -8.40 -25.45 14.71
CA ASN A 515 -8.59 -25.58 16.16
C ASN A 515 -7.74 -26.72 16.70
N TRP A 516 -6.96 -26.44 17.76
CA TRP A 516 -6.11 -27.42 18.40
C TRP A 516 -6.60 -27.72 19.82
N PRO A 517 -7.02 -28.95 20.12
CA PRO A 517 -7.60 -29.25 21.42
C PRO A 517 -6.53 -29.28 22.51
N ALA A 518 -6.84 -28.63 23.64
CA ALA A 518 -6.05 -28.70 24.87
C ALA A 518 -6.04 -30.14 25.43
N PRO A 519 -5.07 -30.49 26.30
CA PRO A 519 -5.05 -31.79 26.95
C PRO A 519 -6.34 -32.06 27.75
N PRO A 520 -6.67 -33.34 28.02
CA PRO A 520 -7.91 -33.70 28.70
C PRO A 520 -8.10 -32.96 30.04
N GLY A 521 -9.20 -32.21 30.15
CA GLY A 521 -9.54 -31.42 31.34
C GLY A 521 -8.64 -30.20 31.57
N GLN A 522 -7.86 -29.77 30.55
CA GLN A 522 -7.02 -28.58 30.59
C GLN A 522 -7.58 -27.46 29.70
N SER A 523 -7.17 -26.23 29.99
CA SER A 523 -7.49 -25.05 29.19
C SER A 523 -6.41 -23.99 29.38
N HIS A 524 -6.50 -22.84 28.71
CA HIS A 524 -5.54 -21.76 28.93
C HIS A 524 -5.42 -21.32 30.39
N SER A 525 -6.48 -21.39 31.22
CA SER A 525 -6.38 -20.99 32.64
C SER A 525 -5.48 -21.93 33.45
N THR A 526 -5.32 -23.18 33.00
CA THR A 526 -4.42 -24.15 33.62
C THR A 526 -3.03 -24.17 32.98
N LEU A 527 -2.83 -23.47 31.86
CA LEU A 527 -1.55 -23.39 31.16
C LEU A 527 -0.62 -22.41 31.87
N LYS A 528 0.59 -22.87 32.22
CA LYS A 528 1.71 -22.01 32.58
C LYS A 528 2.55 -21.66 31.36
N GLU A 529 2.93 -22.67 30.57
CA GLU A 529 3.82 -22.50 29.41
C GLU A 529 3.61 -23.65 28.41
N LEU A 530 3.64 -23.33 27.12
CA LEU A 530 3.81 -24.32 26.05
C LEU A 530 5.27 -24.32 25.61
N VAL A 531 5.91 -25.47 25.73
CA VAL A 531 7.33 -25.63 25.46
C VAL A 531 7.51 -26.44 24.19
N SER A 532 8.12 -25.82 23.17
CA SER A 532 8.54 -26.48 21.93
C SER A 532 10.06 -26.29 21.77
N ILE A 533 10.80 -27.40 21.78
CA ILE A 533 12.27 -27.42 21.80
C ILE A 533 12.85 -28.32 20.68
N GLY A 534 12.02 -29.14 20.03
CA GLY A 534 12.46 -30.11 19.05
C GLY A 534 13.01 -29.49 17.76
N ASN A 535 14.17 -29.98 17.32
CA ASN A 535 14.75 -29.66 16.02
C ASN A 535 14.40 -30.76 15.02
N ASN A 536 13.67 -30.46 13.94
CA ASN A 536 13.14 -31.40 12.93
C ASN A 536 12.17 -32.48 13.47
N TYR A 537 12.09 -32.63 14.78
CA TYR A 537 11.23 -33.53 15.52
C TYR A 537 10.13 -32.71 16.18
N ASN A 538 8.91 -32.89 15.73
CA ASN A 538 7.78 -32.11 16.24
C ASN A 538 7.27 -32.68 17.56
N TRP A 539 7.64 -32.04 18.66
CA TRP A 539 7.14 -32.35 20.00
C TRP A 539 6.92 -31.10 20.85
N ILE A 540 5.84 -31.13 21.63
CA ILE A 540 5.36 -30.02 22.46
C ILE A 540 5.08 -30.56 23.85
N VAL A 541 5.44 -29.78 24.87
CA VAL A 541 5.13 -30.06 26.26
C VAL A 541 4.23 -28.95 26.82
N TRP A 542 3.10 -29.35 27.38
CA TRP A 542 2.18 -28.52 28.13
C TRP A 542 2.61 -28.52 29.60
N ILE A 543 2.98 -27.35 30.12
CA ILE A 543 3.30 -27.16 31.52
C ILE A 543 2.10 -26.52 32.21
N GLY A 544 1.49 -27.23 33.15
CA GLY A 544 0.32 -26.76 33.88
C GLY A 544 0.68 -26.02 35.17
N ASN A 545 -0.04 -24.96 35.51
CA ASN A 545 0.04 -24.31 36.82
C ASN A 545 -0.69 -25.11 37.92
N ASN A 546 -1.49 -26.11 37.53
CA ASN A 546 -2.22 -27.03 38.41
C ASN A 546 -1.42 -28.32 38.72
N GLY A 547 -0.14 -28.39 38.34
CA GLY A 547 0.71 -29.55 38.55
C GLY A 547 0.44 -30.73 37.60
N ARG A 548 -0.38 -30.56 36.55
CA ARG A 548 -0.57 -31.55 35.48
C ARG A 548 0.17 -31.11 34.22
N HIS A 549 0.98 -32.02 33.67
CA HIS A 549 1.88 -31.75 32.55
C HIS A 549 1.68 -32.79 31.47
N TYR A 550 1.69 -32.39 30.20
CA TYR A 550 1.40 -33.28 29.09
C TYR A 550 2.41 -33.12 27.98
N ALA A 551 2.59 -34.17 27.19
CA ALA A 551 3.39 -34.15 26.00
C ALA A 551 2.57 -34.62 24.80
N ILE A 552 2.90 -34.11 23.63
CA ILE A 552 2.39 -34.56 22.35
C ILE A 552 3.49 -34.48 21.30
N GLY A 553 3.50 -35.43 20.36
CA GLY A 553 4.50 -35.47 19.30
C GLY A 553 5.37 -36.71 19.32
N THR A 554 6.49 -36.64 18.61
CA THR A 554 7.46 -37.74 18.56
C THR A 554 8.09 -38.01 19.92
N ASN A 555 8.38 -39.28 20.17
CA ASN A 555 9.03 -39.78 21.38
C ASN A 555 10.04 -40.90 21.06
N HIS A 556 10.54 -40.95 19.82
CA HIS A 556 11.44 -42.03 19.37
C HIS A 556 12.76 -42.07 20.15
N HIS A 557 13.20 -40.93 20.69
CA HIS A 557 14.38 -40.84 21.55
C HIS A 557 14.04 -40.91 23.03
N ARG A 558 12.79 -41.23 23.37
CA ARG A 558 12.27 -41.34 24.74
C ARG A 558 12.31 -40.02 25.52
N GLN A 559 12.31 -38.90 24.80
CA GLN A 559 12.47 -37.56 25.36
C GLN A 559 11.35 -37.18 26.34
N PHE A 560 10.19 -37.82 26.31
CA PHE A 560 9.11 -37.59 27.28
C PHE A 560 9.24 -38.39 28.58
N GLY A 561 10.15 -39.38 28.64
CA GLY A 561 10.33 -40.19 29.84
C GLY A 561 9.10 -41.03 30.24
N ILE A 562 8.29 -41.45 29.26
CA ILE A 562 7.03 -42.19 29.48
C ILE A 562 7.20 -43.72 29.40
N GLY A 563 8.43 -44.24 29.43
CA GLY A 563 8.72 -45.68 29.44
C GLY A 563 8.59 -46.41 28.09
N VAL A 564 8.04 -45.76 27.07
CA VAL A 564 7.85 -46.33 25.71
C VAL A 564 8.57 -45.49 24.64
N THR A 565 8.75 -46.06 23.45
CA THR A 565 9.29 -45.37 22.26
C THR A 565 8.21 -44.81 21.34
N ALA A 566 6.95 -45.21 21.53
CA ALA A 566 5.82 -44.72 20.75
C ALA A 566 5.62 -43.21 20.98
N ALA A 567 5.24 -42.51 19.91
CA ALA A 567 4.86 -41.10 19.94
C ALA A 567 3.72 -40.84 20.94
N ALA A 568 3.71 -39.67 21.58
CA ALA A 568 2.62 -39.24 22.44
C ALA A 568 1.49 -38.70 21.56
N MET A 569 0.55 -39.58 21.19
CA MET A 569 -0.60 -39.28 20.33
C MET A 569 -1.83 -40.04 20.86
N PRO A 570 -2.86 -39.36 21.40
CA PRO A 570 -3.01 -37.91 21.62
C PRO A 570 -2.14 -37.42 22.81
N TRP A 571 -2.47 -36.26 23.38
CA TRP A 571 -1.85 -35.75 24.61
C TRP A 571 -1.67 -36.85 25.67
N THR A 572 -0.42 -37.05 26.09
CA THR A 572 -0.03 -38.04 27.09
C THR A 572 0.44 -37.32 28.36
N GLU A 573 -0.13 -37.65 29.52
CA GLU A 573 0.28 -37.04 30.79
C GLU A 573 1.67 -37.54 31.21
N LEU A 574 2.55 -36.61 31.58
CA LEU A 574 3.85 -36.91 32.17
C LEU A 574 3.67 -37.23 33.65
N THR A 575 3.25 -38.46 33.96
CA THR A 575 2.87 -38.88 35.32
C THR A 575 3.99 -38.72 36.35
N TRP A 576 5.25 -38.83 35.93
CA TRP A 576 6.43 -38.60 36.76
C TRP A 576 6.61 -37.13 37.19
N LEU A 577 5.91 -36.18 36.56
CA LEU A 577 5.83 -34.76 36.96
C LEU A 577 4.55 -34.41 37.72
N ARG A 578 3.65 -35.35 37.97
CA ARG A 578 2.35 -35.03 38.58
C ARG A 578 2.53 -34.37 39.96
N GLY A 579 1.83 -33.25 40.16
CA GLY A 579 1.88 -32.46 41.40
C GLY A 579 3.15 -31.62 41.55
N LYS A 580 4.07 -31.65 40.58
CA LYS A 580 5.32 -30.88 40.63
C LYS A 580 5.13 -29.48 40.04
N SER A 581 5.75 -28.50 40.69
CA SER A 581 5.79 -27.12 40.22
C SER A 581 7.00 -26.92 39.30
N VAL A 582 6.80 -27.17 38.02
CA VAL A 582 7.83 -26.99 37.00
C VAL A 582 8.20 -25.52 36.91
N SER A 583 9.47 -25.21 37.11
CA SER A 583 10.03 -23.85 37.04
C SER A 583 10.63 -23.53 35.68
N LYS A 584 11.26 -24.51 35.04
CA LYS A 584 11.92 -24.36 33.73
C LYS A 584 11.98 -25.70 32.99
N VAL A 585 11.94 -25.65 31.67
CA VAL A 585 12.18 -26.79 30.78
C VAL A 585 13.29 -26.40 29.81
N VAL A 586 14.32 -27.23 29.73
CA VAL A 586 15.40 -27.11 28.75
C VAL A 586 15.50 -28.41 27.96
N GLY A 587 16.15 -28.40 26.81
CA GLY A 587 16.26 -29.58 25.96
C GLY A 587 16.87 -29.24 24.63
N GLY A 588 16.94 -30.22 23.75
CA GLY A 588 17.41 -29.99 22.39
C GLY A 588 17.61 -31.27 21.60
N SER A 589 18.38 -31.13 20.54
CA SER A 589 18.79 -32.22 19.65
C SER A 589 20.31 -32.36 19.68
N THR A 590 20.81 -33.59 19.66
CA THR A 590 22.23 -33.87 19.40
C THR A 590 22.39 -34.30 17.96
N TYR A 591 23.28 -33.68 17.19
CA TYR A 591 23.50 -34.05 15.79
C TYR A 591 24.83 -34.76 15.63
N ASN A 592 24.76 -35.91 14.98
CA ASN A 592 25.90 -36.60 14.40
C ASN A 592 25.75 -36.53 12.88
N ALA A 593 26.85 -36.19 12.18
CA ALA A 593 26.89 -36.13 10.72
C ALA A 593 26.31 -37.41 10.11
N GLY A 594 25.07 -37.32 9.59
CA GLY A 594 24.35 -38.43 8.94
C GLY A 594 23.15 -39.03 9.68
N GLN A 595 22.81 -38.59 10.90
CA GLN A 595 21.57 -39.02 11.57
C GLN A 595 20.78 -37.82 12.14
N SER A 596 19.53 -37.68 11.69
CA SER A 596 18.34 -37.54 12.54
C SER A 596 18.64 -37.32 14.03
N GLY A 597 18.88 -36.08 14.46
CA GLY A 597 19.54 -35.81 15.75
C GLY A 597 18.76 -36.26 16.99
N ASP A 598 19.45 -36.84 17.97
CA ASP A 598 18.82 -37.43 19.15
C ASP A 598 18.18 -36.38 20.06
N GLN A 599 16.94 -36.60 20.48
CA GLN A 599 16.19 -35.64 21.29
C GLN A 599 16.35 -35.88 22.80
N TRP A 600 16.40 -34.79 23.56
CA TRP A 600 16.45 -34.83 25.01
C TRP A 600 15.73 -33.66 25.67
N MET A 601 15.34 -33.85 26.93
CA MET A 601 14.68 -32.86 27.76
C MET A 601 15.22 -32.92 29.20
N ALA A 602 15.29 -31.77 29.84
CA ALA A 602 15.49 -31.66 31.28
C ALA A 602 14.47 -30.68 31.88
N VAL A 603 13.78 -31.12 32.94
CA VAL A 603 12.74 -30.34 33.61
C VAL A 603 13.22 -29.96 35.00
N LEU A 604 13.22 -28.68 35.36
CA LEU A 604 13.57 -28.21 36.70
C LEU A 604 12.31 -28.01 37.54
N SER A 605 12.24 -28.69 38.68
CA SER A 605 11.15 -28.54 39.65
C SER A 605 11.67 -28.73 41.07
N GLY A 606 11.39 -27.76 41.95
CA GLY A 606 11.66 -27.88 43.39
C GLY A 606 13.12 -28.19 43.72
N GLY A 607 14.07 -27.52 43.04
CA GLY A 607 15.51 -27.72 43.28
C GLY A 607 16.12 -28.98 42.64
N SER A 608 15.33 -29.73 41.86
CA SER A 608 15.75 -30.96 41.18
C SER A 608 15.50 -30.91 39.68
N ALA A 609 16.46 -31.40 38.88
CA ALA A 609 16.31 -31.59 37.45
C ALA A 609 15.99 -33.06 37.11
N TYR A 610 15.08 -33.24 36.16
CA TYR A 610 14.61 -34.52 35.65
C TYR A 610 15.02 -34.64 34.18
N PHE A 611 16.00 -35.49 33.89
CA PHE A 611 16.58 -35.68 32.56
C PHE A 611 15.96 -36.89 31.84
N THR A 612 15.49 -36.70 30.61
CA THR A 612 14.86 -37.73 29.78
C THR A 612 15.34 -37.63 28.34
N GLY A 613 15.32 -38.75 27.62
CA GLY A 613 15.75 -38.79 26.22
C GLY A 613 17.13 -39.39 26.02
N HIS A 614 17.86 -38.94 25.00
CA HIS A 614 19.20 -39.47 24.70
C HIS A 614 20.33 -38.72 25.42
N ASN A 615 21.24 -39.46 26.03
CA ASN A 615 22.46 -38.98 26.66
C ASN A 615 23.70 -39.43 25.87
N SER A 616 23.91 -38.89 24.68
CA SER A 616 25.05 -39.20 23.82
C SER A 616 26.35 -38.49 24.21
N LEU A 617 26.25 -37.32 24.86
CA LEU A 617 27.39 -36.45 25.15
C LEU A 617 27.58 -36.18 26.65
N GLY A 618 26.97 -36.99 27.51
CA GLY A 618 27.12 -36.85 28.97
C GLY A 618 26.29 -35.71 29.58
N GLN A 619 25.35 -35.12 28.85
CA GLN A 619 24.46 -34.07 29.34
C GLN A 619 23.61 -34.50 30.55
N PHE A 620 23.39 -35.81 30.74
CA PHE A 620 22.71 -36.38 31.92
C PHE A 620 23.70 -37.00 32.93
N GLY A 621 25.01 -36.83 32.73
CA GLY A 621 26.05 -37.52 33.50
C GLY A 621 26.57 -38.80 32.84
N SER A 622 27.25 -39.65 33.61
CA SER A 622 28.06 -40.76 33.09
C SER A 622 27.28 -41.94 32.49
N GLN A 623 25.97 -42.02 32.70
CA GLN A 623 25.12 -43.09 32.16
C GLN A 623 24.66 -42.76 30.73
N MET A 624 25.44 -43.17 29.74
CA MET A 624 25.16 -42.89 28.32
C MET A 624 23.93 -43.65 27.78
N GLY A 625 23.37 -43.17 26.67
CA GLY A 625 22.29 -43.83 25.94
C GLY A 625 20.89 -43.30 26.27
N TYR A 626 19.86 -44.10 25.98
CA TYR A 626 18.45 -43.68 26.06
C TYR A 626 17.86 -43.85 27.47
N HIS A 627 17.33 -42.76 28.02
CA HIS A 627 16.65 -42.71 29.31
C HIS A 627 15.14 -42.64 29.11
N ALA A 628 14.48 -43.80 29.18
CA ALA A 628 13.03 -43.94 29.02
C ALA A 628 12.23 -43.49 30.24
N THR A 629 12.89 -43.36 31.38
CA THR A 629 12.38 -42.82 32.63
C THR A 629 13.30 -41.69 33.08
N PRO A 630 12.80 -40.70 33.84
CA PRO A 630 13.62 -39.57 34.22
C PRO A 630 14.77 -39.95 35.14
N LYS A 631 15.99 -39.55 34.77
CA LYS A 631 17.11 -39.50 35.71
C LYS A 631 17.00 -38.22 36.53
N ILE A 632 17.04 -38.34 37.86
CA ILE A 632 16.81 -37.23 38.78
C ILE A 632 18.12 -36.77 39.40
N GLU A 633 18.36 -35.47 39.41
CA GLU A 633 19.47 -34.85 40.15
C GLU A 633 18.96 -33.68 41.00
N ALA A 634 19.36 -33.64 42.26
CA ALA A 634 19.06 -32.55 43.19
C ALA A 634 20.14 -31.45 43.12
N ASN A 635 20.01 -30.42 43.96
CA ASN A 635 20.98 -29.33 44.11
C ASN A 635 21.11 -28.48 42.84
N ILE A 636 19.98 -28.00 42.33
CA ILE A 636 19.89 -27.18 41.13
C ILE A 636 18.94 -26.02 41.42
N ASP A 637 19.49 -24.81 41.55
CA ASP A 637 18.72 -23.58 41.74
C ASP A 637 18.17 -23.08 40.40
N ASP A 638 18.95 -23.23 39.33
CA ASP A 638 18.53 -22.91 37.96
C ASP A 638 19.23 -23.79 36.92
N LEU A 639 18.66 -23.90 35.72
CA LEU A 639 19.11 -24.79 34.65
C LEU A 639 19.12 -24.06 33.30
N PHE A 640 20.16 -24.28 32.51
CA PHE A 640 20.31 -23.72 31.17
C PHE A 640 20.90 -24.78 30.24
N CYS A 641 20.74 -24.59 28.93
CA CYS A 641 21.45 -25.38 27.94
C CYS A 641 21.89 -24.49 26.78
N PHE A 642 23.01 -24.86 26.16
CA PHE A 642 23.48 -24.24 24.94
C PHE A 642 24.13 -25.30 24.02
N GLY A 643 24.28 -24.95 22.74
CA GLY A 643 24.74 -25.87 21.68
C GLY A 643 23.59 -26.46 20.86
N GLY A 644 23.43 -26.01 19.61
CA GLY A 644 22.34 -26.45 18.71
C GLY A 644 22.53 -27.82 18.06
N GLY A 645 23.72 -28.41 18.17
CA GLY A 645 24.04 -29.77 17.73
C GLY A 645 24.76 -30.62 18.77
N ALA A 646 25.39 -30.01 19.76
CA ALA A 646 26.16 -30.71 20.79
C ALA A 646 25.84 -30.10 22.16
N PRO A 647 24.91 -30.71 22.93
CA PRO A 647 24.37 -30.09 24.13
C PRO A 647 25.38 -29.99 25.26
N THR A 648 25.46 -28.78 25.82
CA THR A 648 26.07 -28.52 27.13
C THR A 648 24.97 -28.02 28.06
N VAL A 649 24.87 -28.63 29.24
CA VAL A 649 23.92 -28.23 30.29
C VAL A 649 24.68 -27.43 31.34
N ILE A 650 24.13 -26.30 31.75
CA ILE A 650 24.63 -25.49 32.85
C ILE A 650 23.62 -25.54 33.98
N LYS A 651 24.07 -25.85 35.20
CA LYS A 651 23.27 -25.62 36.42
C LYS A 651 23.82 -24.46 37.23
N LYS A 652 22.93 -23.73 37.89
CA LYS A 652 23.24 -22.86 39.02
C LYS A 652 23.02 -23.66 40.30
N TYR A 653 23.96 -23.58 41.23
CA TYR A 653 23.80 -24.09 42.58
C TYR A 653 24.67 -23.30 43.55
N GLN A 654 24.08 -22.77 44.62
CA GLN A 654 24.80 -22.00 45.65
C GLN A 654 25.64 -20.86 45.04
N SER A 655 25.04 -20.09 44.14
CA SER A 655 25.68 -18.96 43.44
C SER A 655 26.89 -19.34 42.57
N LYS A 656 27.09 -20.62 42.27
CA LYS A 656 28.09 -21.11 41.33
C LYS A 656 27.43 -21.74 40.11
N TYR A 657 28.15 -21.67 38.99
CA TYR A 657 27.71 -22.29 37.75
C TYR A 657 28.58 -23.49 37.42
N TYR A 658 27.91 -24.58 37.06
CA TYR A 658 28.55 -25.83 36.68
C TYR A 658 28.07 -26.22 35.29
N ALA A 659 28.97 -26.72 34.45
CA ALA A 659 28.66 -27.19 33.12
C ALA A 659 29.07 -28.65 32.93
N ARG A 660 28.30 -29.38 32.13
CA ARG A 660 28.59 -30.76 31.68
C ARG A 660 27.97 -31.00 30.30
N GLY A 661 28.33 -32.09 29.65
CA GLY A 661 27.87 -32.44 28.32
C GLY A 661 29.01 -32.38 27.32
N HIS A 662 28.73 -31.89 26.12
CA HIS A 662 29.75 -31.73 25.10
C HIS A 662 30.76 -30.64 25.47
N SER A 663 32.06 -30.85 25.21
CA SER A 663 33.11 -29.88 25.56
C SER A 663 34.37 -29.89 24.67
N SER A 664 34.26 -30.23 23.38
CA SER A 664 35.42 -30.23 22.46
C SER A 664 36.06 -28.84 22.26
N GLU A 665 35.33 -27.77 22.58
CA GLU A 665 35.76 -26.37 22.47
C GLU A 665 35.81 -25.67 23.84
N GLY A 666 35.75 -26.41 24.96
CA GLY A 666 35.82 -25.85 26.30
C GLY A 666 34.49 -25.37 26.88
N GLN A 667 33.36 -25.84 26.33
CA GLN A 667 32.01 -25.48 26.79
C GLN A 667 31.74 -25.82 28.27
N THR A 668 32.50 -26.74 28.84
CA THR A 668 32.43 -27.10 30.26
C THR A 668 33.63 -26.60 31.07
N GLY A 669 34.50 -25.79 30.47
CA GLY A 669 35.78 -25.39 31.05
C GLY A 669 36.87 -26.47 30.98
N LYS A 670 36.60 -27.61 30.33
CA LYS A 670 37.58 -28.68 30.06
C LYS A 670 37.58 -29.07 28.59
N LEU A 671 38.73 -29.47 28.06
CA LEU A 671 38.87 -29.85 26.64
C LEU A 671 38.71 -31.36 26.43
N GLN A 672 37.45 -31.81 26.39
CA GLN A 672 37.11 -33.19 26.10
C GLN A 672 35.75 -33.22 25.41
N GLU A 673 35.61 -34.02 24.36
CA GLU A 673 34.37 -34.10 23.60
C GLU A 673 33.15 -34.41 24.47
N VAL A 674 33.30 -35.34 25.43
CA VAL A 674 32.24 -35.77 26.36
C VAL A 674 32.70 -35.54 27.80
N GLN A 675 31.98 -34.69 28.54
CA GLN A 675 32.25 -34.33 29.93
C GLN A 675 31.01 -34.64 30.79
N PRO A 676 30.89 -35.84 31.36
CA PRO A 676 29.72 -36.22 32.15
C PRO A 676 29.69 -35.57 33.54
N ASP A 677 30.84 -35.15 34.06
CA ASP A 677 30.95 -34.57 35.39
C ASP A 677 30.67 -33.07 35.39
N TRP A 678 30.13 -32.58 36.51
CA TRP A 678 29.88 -31.15 36.72
C TRP A 678 31.20 -30.41 36.94
N ASN A 679 31.57 -29.54 36.00
CA ASN A 679 32.76 -28.70 36.07
C ASN A 679 32.37 -27.26 36.43
N VAL A 680 33.07 -26.64 37.39
CA VAL A 680 32.81 -25.25 37.77
C VAL A 680 33.24 -24.33 36.64
N VAL A 681 32.31 -23.54 36.10
CA VAL A 681 32.56 -22.58 35.02
C VAL A 681 32.47 -21.13 35.48
N SER A 682 31.78 -20.84 36.59
CA SER A 682 31.78 -19.51 37.21
C SER A 682 31.59 -19.59 38.73
N HIS A 683 32.26 -18.69 39.44
CA HIS A 683 32.23 -18.57 40.91
C HIS A 683 31.39 -17.39 41.41
N PHE A 684 30.80 -16.60 40.50
CA PHE A 684 30.04 -15.40 40.83
C PHE A 684 28.58 -15.57 40.44
N ASP A 685 27.67 -14.94 41.19
CA ASP A 685 26.27 -14.89 40.78
C ASP A 685 26.11 -13.89 39.64
N VAL A 686 25.69 -14.38 38.48
CA VAL A 686 25.68 -13.69 37.19
C VAL A 686 24.41 -14.05 36.44
N SER A 687 23.93 -13.16 35.57
CA SER A 687 22.89 -13.54 34.61
C SER A 687 23.50 -14.38 33.49
N VAL A 688 22.92 -15.55 33.22
CA VAL A 688 23.38 -16.42 32.12
C VAL A 688 22.59 -16.10 30.87
N PHE A 689 23.30 -15.66 29.83
CA PHE A 689 22.77 -15.60 28.47
C PHE A 689 23.31 -16.81 27.73
N ALA A 690 22.59 -17.92 27.87
CA ALA A 690 22.92 -19.17 27.18
C ALA A 690 22.48 -19.02 25.72
N THR A 691 23.44 -18.72 24.85
CA THR A 691 23.17 -18.53 23.42
C THR A 691 23.35 -19.85 22.67
N THR A 692 22.31 -20.30 21.99
CA THR A 692 22.36 -21.49 21.14
C THR A 692 22.81 -21.11 19.73
N HIS A 693 23.93 -21.67 19.26
CA HIS A 693 24.24 -21.65 17.83
C HIS A 693 23.15 -22.40 17.07
N GLY A 694 22.48 -21.73 16.13
CA GLY A 694 21.29 -22.24 15.41
C GLY A 694 21.51 -23.44 14.47
N HIS A 695 22.71 -24.05 14.45
CA HIS A 695 22.99 -25.17 13.56
C HIS A 695 23.39 -26.44 14.30
N THR A 696 22.85 -27.56 13.82
CA THR A 696 23.15 -28.90 14.31
C THR A 696 24.55 -29.38 13.92
N HIS A 697 25.18 -28.84 12.88
CA HIS A 697 26.44 -29.40 12.38
C HIS A 697 27.70 -28.74 12.99
N SER A 698 27.54 -27.67 13.77
CA SER A 698 28.66 -26.94 14.37
C SER A 698 28.81 -27.26 15.86
N PHE A 699 29.83 -28.05 16.20
CA PHE A 699 30.27 -28.36 17.58
C PHE A 699 30.84 -27.14 18.35
N ARG A 700 30.68 -25.94 17.79
CA ARG A 700 31.28 -24.69 18.23
C ARG A 700 30.18 -23.83 18.82
N SER A 701 30.18 -23.68 20.14
CA SER A 701 29.20 -22.84 20.84
C SER A 701 29.85 -22.21 22.07
N ASN A 702 29.40 -21.02 22.39
CA ASN A 702 29.81 -20.26 23.56
C ASN A 702 28.60 -19.92 24.43
N ALA A 703 28.85 -19.71 25.72
CA ALA A 703 27.87 -19.19 26.66
C ALA A 703 28.45 -17.96 27.35
N PHE A 704 27.62 -16.93 27.48
CA PHE A 704 28.01 -15.67 28.10
C PHE A 704 27.40 -15.53 29.49
N PHE A 705 28.19 -14.99 30.39
CA PHE A 705 27.81 -14.67 31.76
C PHE A 705 27.98 -13.18 31.97
N VAL A 706 26.93 -12.53 32.47
CA VAL A 706 26.92 -11.09 32.70
C VAL A 706 26.90 -10.83 34.19
N TYR A 707 27.95 -10.20 34.69
CA TYR A 707 28.01 -9.69 36.05
C TYR A 707 27.55 -8.23 36.06
N ARG A 708 26.44 -7.97 36.75
CA ARG A 708 25.83 -6.64 36.82
C ARG A 708 26.61 -5.75 37.79
N GLU A 709 27.24 -4.69 37.30
CA GLU A 709 27.86 -3.66 38.16
C GLU A 709 26.99 -2.41 38.27
N ALA A 710 27.50 -1.34 38.89
CA ALA A 710 26.75 -0.10 39.12
C ALA A 710 26.45 0.66 37.82
N SER A 711 27.38 0.68 36.85
CA SER A 711 27.27 1.46 35.61
C SER A 711 27.38 0.62 34.34
N ILE A 712 28.41 -0.21 34.20
CA ILE A 712 28.69 -1.02 33.02
C ILE A 712 28.86 -2.48 33.45
N ASP A 713 28.20 -3.41 32.80
CA ASP A 713 28.30 -4.82 33.15
C ASP A 713 29.65 -5.41 32.75
N ARG A 714 30.13 -6.42 33.48
CA ARG A 714 31.27 -7.25 33.06
C ARG A 714 30.76 -8.49 32.34
N LEU A 715 31.40 -8.80 31.22
CA LEU A 715 31.05 -9.93 30.37
C LEU A 715 32.08 -11.04 30.51
N PHE A 716 31.63 -12.28 30.70
CA PHE A 716 32.49 -13.45 30.70
C PHE A 716 31.97 -14.49 29.71
N VAL A 717 32.85 -15.35 29.20
CA VAL A 717 32.51 -16.34 28.17
C VAL A 717 33.20 -17.69 28.41
N ILE A 718 32.49 -18.78 28.11
CA ILE A 718 33.04 -20.15 28.01
C ILE A 718 32.72 -20.75 26.65
N GLY A 719 33.42 -21.82 26.27
CA GLY A 719 33.21 -22.53 25.02
C GLY A 719 34.05 -21.99 23.87
N ALA A 720 33.50 -22.02 22.66
CA ALA A 720 34.27 -21.75 21.45
C ALA A 720 34.54 -20.25 21.23
N ASN A 721 35.78 -19.91 20.87
CA ASN A 721 36.14 -18.62 20.25
C ASN A 721 36.42 -18.76 18.74
N SER A 722 35.83 -19.79 18.10
CA SER A 722 35.98 -19.99 16.66
C SER A 722 35.58 -18.72 15.92
N TYR A 723 36.42 -18.28 15.01
CA TYR A 723 36.20 -17.06 14.22
C TYR A 723 36.11 -15.75 15.03
N GLY A 724 36.49 -15.74 16.31
CA GLY A 724 36.44 -14.56 17.17
C GLY A 724 35.04 -14.25 17.75
N SER A 725 34.11 -15.20 17.70
CA SER A 725 32.73 -15.02 18.20
C SER A 725 32.67 -14.67 19.69
N ALA A 726 33.69 -15.05 20.48
CA ALA A 726 33.75 -14.71 21.90
C ALA A 726 34.23 -13.27 22.17
N GLY A 727 34.66 -12.53 21.13
CA GLY A 727 35.06 -11.12 21.26
C GLY A 727 36.40 -10.90 22.00
N LEU A 728 37.22 -11.93 22.18
CA LEU A 728 38.44 -11.90 22.99
C LEU A 728 39.64 -11.19 22.34
N GLY A 729 39.48 -10.61 21.14
CA GLY A 729 40.54 -9.83 20.50
C GLY A 729 41.64 -10.65 19.82
N TYR A 730 41.47 -11.97 19.68
CA TYR A 730 42.31 -12.84 18.85
C TYR A 730 41.49 -13.88 18.07
N VAL A 731 41.93 -14.19 16.85
CA VAL A 731 41.36 -15.26 16.01
C VAL A 731 42.14 -16.54 16.28
N GLY A 732 41.75 -17.26 17.33
CA GLY A 732 42.26 -18.60 17.56
C GLY A 732 41.09 -19.58 17.58
N ASN A 733 41.17 -20.67 16.82
CA ASN A 733 40.40 -21.89 17.11
C ASN A 733 40.89 -22.53 18.42
N ARG A 734 41.23 -21.72 19.43
CA ARG A 734 41.69 -22.20 20.72
C ARG A 734 40.45 -22.38 21.58
N PRO A 735 40.16 -23.62 21.98
CA PRO A 735 39.15 -23.89 22.99
C PRO A 735 39.43 -23.07 24.25
N LEU A 736 38.39 -22.56 24.91
CA LEU A 736 38.55 -21.83 26.17
C LEU A 736 38.58 -22.84 27.31
N GLU A 737 39.78 -23.18 27.81
CA GLU A 737 39.96 -24.08 28.96
C GLU A 737 39.98 -23.28 30.27
N GLY A 738 39.32 -23.81 31.31
CA GLY A 738 39.21 -23.18 32.63
C GLY A 738 37.87 -22.48 32.89
N ALA A 739 37.86 -21.60 33.90
CA ALA A 739 36.68 -20.81 34.24
C ALA A 739 36.35 -19.78 33.15
N ALA A 740 35.14 -19.23 33.18
CA ALA A 740 34.69 -18.19 32.25
C ALA A 740 35.71 -17.05 32.17
N LEU A 741 36.12 -16.73 30.96
CA LEU A 741 37.11 -15.68 30.69
C LEU A 741 36.41 -14.35 30.54
N GLU A 742 36.97 -13.31 31.16
CA GLU A 742 36.46 -11.95 31.01
C GLU A 742 36.72 -11.43 29.59
N VAL A 743 35.69 -10.88 28.98
CA VAL A 743 35.76 -10.21 27.68
C VAL A 743 35.95 -8.73 27.89
N VAL A 744 37.10 -8.22 27.44
CA VAL A 744 37.36 -6.77 27.43
C VAL A 744 36.50 -6.12 26.35
N HIS A 745 35.60 -5.22 26.74
CA HIS A 745 34.69 -4.55 25.82
C HIS A 745 34.60 -3.04 26.05
N PRO A 746 34.29 -2.25 25.01
CA PRO A 746 34.13 -0.80 25.11
C PRO A 746 32.67 -0.35 25.33
N PHE A 747 31.77 -1.22 25.81
CA PHE A 747 30.35 -0.89 25.97
C PHE A 747 30.11 0.35 26.81
N THR A 748 29.16 1.17 26.38
CA THR A 748 28.85 2.48 27.00
C THR A 748 27.63 2.43 27.93
N SER A 749 26.95 1.28 27.99
CA SER A 749 25.70 1.06 28.71
C SER A 749 25.61 -0.41 29.13
N ARG A 750 24.68 -0.71 30.06
CA ARG A 750 24.36 -2.08 30.48
C ARG A 750 23.90 -2.95 29.31
N ILE A 751 24.16 -4.24 29.41
CA ILE A 751 23.74 -5.24 28.43
C ILE A 751 22.24 -5.50 28.62
N LYS A 752 21.45 -5.26 27.57
CA LYS A 752 20.02 -5.57 27.50
C LYS A 752 19.83 -7.03 27.07
N ASN A 753 20.53 -7.47 26.03
CA ASN A 753 20.40 -8.84 25.50
C ASN A 753 21.70 -9.30 24.79
N ILE A 754 21.94 -10.61 24.76
CA ILE A 754 23.07 -11.25 24.05
C ILE A 754 22.52 -12.40 23.22
N GLU A 755 22.87 -12.43 21.94
CA GLU A 755 22.49 -13.50 21.02
C GLU A 755 23.73 -13.96 20.25
N SER A 756 23.89 -15.27 20.07
CA SER A 756 25.00 -15.83 19.28
C SER A 756 24.46 -16.80 18.23
N GLY A 757 25.01 -16.74 17.03
CA GLY A 757 24.62 -17.56 15.90
C GLY A 757 25.82 -18.03 15.09
N GLY A 758 25.64 -19.08 14.29
CA GLY A 758 26.70 -19.61 13.44
C GLY A 758 26.23 -20.76 12.55
N PHE A 759 26.99 -20.99 11.48
CA PHE A 759 26.77 -22.01 10.45
C PHE A 759 28.15 -22.50 9.97
N ASP A 760 28.31 -23.80 9.73
CA ASP A 760 29.48 -24.64 9.35
C ASP A 760 30.87 -24.01 9.16
N ASP A 761 30.97 -22.82 8.60
CA ASP A 761 32.20 -22.06 8.33
C ASP A 761 32.25 -20.66 9.00
N GLY A 762 31.44 -20.39 10.04
CA GLY A 762 31.36 -19.09 10.70
C GLY A 762 30.55 -19.06 12.01
N GLY A 763 30.84 -18.08 12.87
CA GLY A 763 30.13 -17.82 14.12
C GLY A 763 30.23 -16.35 14.52
N TYR A 764 29.16 -15.83 15.12
CA TYR A 764 29.04 -14.45 15.57
C TYR A 764 28.30 -14.34 16.90
N THR A 765 28.56 -13.26 17.62
CA THR A 765 27.80 -12.85 18.80
C THR A 765 27.37 -11.40 18.63
N LEU A 766 26.15 -11.09 19.02
CA LEU A 766 25.57 -9.77 19.07
C LEU A 766 25.19 -9.41 20.50
N ILE A 767 25.44 -8.16 20.86
CA ILE A 767 25.14 -7.62 22.18
C ILE A 767 24.34 -6.34 21.98
N LEU A 768 23.11 -6.35 22.48
CA LEU A 768 22.26 -5.18 22.54
C LEU A 768 22.43 -4.53 23.90
N LEU A 769 22.74 -3.23 23.91
CA LEU A 769 22.82 -2.43 25.13
C LEU A 769 21.49 -1.73 25.43
N GLU A 770 21.24 -1.34 26.68
CA GLU A 770 20.01 -0.65 27.11
C GLU A 770 19.79 0.70 26.39
N ASN A 771 20.87 1.37 26.00
CA ASN A 771 20.81 2.60 25.21
C ASN A 771 20.41 2.36 23.74
N GLY A 772 20.34 1.10 23.28
CA GLY A 772 19.97 0.71 21.92
C GLY A 772 21.14 0.58 20.94
N GLU A 773 22.38 0.70 21.41
CA GLU A 773 23.56 0.35 20.63
C GLU A 773 23.63 -1.16 20.42
N LEU A 774 23.90 -1.58 19.17
CA LEU A 774 24.11 -2.98 18.82
C LEU A 774 25.60 -3.19 18.55
N TRP A 775 26.19 -4.14 19.25
CA TRP A 775 27.59 -4.52 19.12
C TRP A 775 27.68 -5.94 18.58
N GLY A 776 28.74 -6.27 17.85
CA GLY A 776 28.97 -7.62 17.37
C GLY A 776 30.45 -8.03 17.36
N ALA A 777 30.69 -9.33 17.44
CA ALA A 777 31.99 -9.97 17.29
C ALA A 777 31.87 -11.26 16.46
N GLY A 778 32.98 -11.70 15.87
CA GLY A 778 33.04 -12.92 15.06
C GLY A 778 33.17 -12.70 13.55
N TYR A 779 33.02 -13.78 12.78
CA TYR A 779 33.15 -13.77 11.32
C TYR A 779 31.82 -13.46 10.65
N GLY A 780 31.77 -12.29 10.02
CA GLY A 780 30.61 -11.75 9.32
C GLY A 780 30.65 -11.86 7.81
N ALA A 781 31.77 -12.27 7.18
CA ALA A 781 31.88 -12.32 5.71
C ALA A 781 30.79 -13.16 5.03
N ARG A 782 30.45 -14.29 5.64
CA ARG A 782 29.37 -15.17 5.16
C ARG A 782 27.98 -14.76 5.64
N TYR A 783 27.83 -13.75 6.48
CA TYR A 783 26.54 -13.27 7.01
C TYR A 783 26.26 -11.79 6.70
N ASN A 784 27.18 -11.12 6.01
CA ASN A 784 27.11 -9.72 5.58
C ASN A 784 26.67 -8.73 6.67
N ILE A 785 27.02 -9.04 7.92
CA ILE A 785 26.91 -8.12 9.05
C ILE A 785 27.99 -7.06 8.86
N SER A 786 27.61 -5.89 8.34
CA SER A 786 28.51 -4.75 8.15
C SER A 786 29.26 -4.45 9.44
N GLY A 787 30.60 -4.38 9.40
CA GLY A 787 31.45 -4.14 10.56
C GLY A 787 32.07 -5.39 11.20
N LEU A 788 31.59 -6.60 10.88
CA LEU A 788 32.20 -7.87 11.33
C LEU A 788 33.22 -8.43 10.33
N TYR A 789 34.10 -9.30 10.81
CA TYR A 789 35.32 -9.73 10.12
C TYR A 789 35.03 -10.50 8.81
N SER A 790 35.75 -10.19 7.72
CA SER A 790 35.46 -10.63 6.35
C SER A 790 36.41 -11.70 5.76
N GLY A 791 37.50 -12.06 6.44
CA GLY A 791 38.55 -12.94 5.89
C GLY A 791 38.55 -14.35 6.50
N HIS A 792 38.73 -15.41 5.72
CA HIS A 792 38.81 -16.77 6.29
C HIS A 792 40.11 -17.03 7.06
N ARG A 793 41.22 -16.31 6.80
CA ARG A 793 42.57 -16.58 7.36
C ARG A 793 43.61 -15.43 7.22
N SER A 794 43.36 -14.18 7.65
CA SER A 794 44.44 -13.18 7.76
C SER A 794 44.71 -12.80 9.22
N ALA A 795 45.99 -12.68 9.57
CA ALA A 795 46.48 -12.55 10.95
C ALA A 795 46.33 -11.14 11.57
N ASP A 796 45.75 -10.17 10.85
CA ASP A 796 45.95 -8.75 11.15
C ASP A 796 44.70 -7.94 11.54
N SER A 797 43.68 -8.56 12.14
CA SER A 797 42.62 -7.76 12.79
C SER A 797 42.11 -8.43 14.05
N HIS A 798 42.26 -7.75 15.19
CA HIS A 798 41.73 -8.16 16.49
C HIS A 798 40.19 -8.25 16.47
N PRO A 799 39.58 -9.44 16.59
CA PRO A 799 38.12 -9.59 16.65
C PRO A 799 37.61 -9.27 18.07
N THR A 800 37.70 -8.00 18.46
CA THR A 800 36.96 -7.49 19.62
C THR A 800 35.55 -7.09 19.20
N PHE A 801 34.66 -6.89 20.17
CA PHE A 801 33.33 -6.33 19.88
C PHE A 801 33.45 -4.98 19.16
N LYS A 802 32.71 -4.83 18.07
CA LYS A 802 32.60 -3.60 17.27
C LYS A 802 31.17 -3.11 17.29
N ARG A 803 31.01 -1.79 17.33
CA ARG A 803 29.70 -1.16 17.24
C ARG A 803 29.17 -1.31 15.82
N LEU A 804 27.99 -1.87 15.69
CA LEU A 804 27.25 -2.02 14.43
C LEU A 804 26.31 -0.82 14.20
N PHE A 805 25.77 -0.26 15.31
CA PHE A 805 24.90 0.91 15.34
C PHE A 805 25.27 1.88 16.45
#